data_AF-A0A2K2H655-F1
#
_entry.id   AF-A0A2K2H655-F1
#
_cell.length_a   1.000
_cell.length_b   1.000
_cell.length_c   1.000
_cell.angle_alpha   90.00
_cell.angle_beta   90.00
_cell.angle_gamma   90.00
#
_symmetry.space_group_name_H-M   'P 1'
#
loop_
_entity.id
_entity.type
_entity.pdbx_description
1 polymer ?
#
loop_
_entity_poly.entity_id
_entity_poly.type
_entity_poly.pdbx_seq_one_letter_code
_entity_poly.pdbx_strand_id
1 'polypeptide(L)'
;MERLLKYLLMVLAAFFLFQGSAWAGGCVTSACHAIMGKAKVVHGPVAVGECGLCHESTGRKHPGKKGAFKLVQTGSDLCYLCHDSKTEGKKHIHPILEEGCTGCHSPHQSANKYFLLQLGNALCLMCHDDKGGGTNQHPAVEEGCISCHDPHAGDAPKMLSVEGNDLCLTCHDDPTSGRKYVHPALEEGCTSCHDPHDGPAPKMLPAEGKDLCLTCHDDPTEGMKYVHPALEDGCTACHDPHAGDAPKMLPASGNDLCLQCHDDPTDGMKVAHPAVEEGCVSCHNPHAGPNPKMLRAAGSALCYQCHESKTDGKAHVHTPVADGECTACHGPHGGPKEKMLPATGSALCYQCHDDKTDGKFVHPPVAAGECESCHDVHAADGEYQTIEPGNQLCFMCHDDKAELGTMKNVHPVVADGCTNCHNPHNGPQPKMLPTRGDALCAGCHDDVAATAKNAVSKHPALEDGCTVCHDVHGTGQPRMFSSPPETMCFDCHDEMQEKIAGSVSQHQPVKNGRCVACHAPHGSRNPPLLRAAYPPPGDFYAPYRPGIYALCLTCHKRGKLEYRRTSEATNFRNGDRNLHYVHVNKRTKGRVCRTCHDVHGADQPKLIQSKTRGFGSWDIPIKLKKTETGGTCMVGCHQPRGYDRVRPVRNK
;
A
#
# COMPACT_ATOMS: atom_id res chain seq x y z
N MET A 1 140.44 19.29 -68.21
CA MET A 1 140.35 20.50 -69.06
C MET A 1 138.90 20.91 -69.16
N GLU A 2 138.60 22.06 -68.55
CA GLU A 2 137.50 22.98 -68.85
C GLU A 2 136.14 22.40 -69.29
N ARG A 3 135.29 22.07 -68.30
CA ARG A 3 133.83 22.40 -68.26
C ARG A 3 133.03 21.76 -67.11
N LEU A 4 133.68 21.30 -66.03
CA LEU A 4 132.97 20.74 -64.86
C LEU A 4 133.34 21.35 -63.49
N LEU A 5 134.00 22.52 -63.44
CA LEU A 5 134.47 23.13 -62.19
C LEU A 5 134.06 24.61 -62.00
N LYS A 6 132.92 25.03 -62.58
CA LYS A 6 132.40 26.41 -62.44
C LYS A 6 130.99 26.52 -61.82
N TYR A 7 130.40 25.42 -61.36
CA TYR A 7 129.06 25.41 -60.72
C TYR A 7 129.07 25.11 -59.21
N LEU A 8 130.25 25.00 -58.58
CA LEU A 8 130.39 24.66 -57.15
C LEU A 8 130.55 25.89 -56.23
N LEU A 9 130.36 27.12 -56.73
CA LEU A 9 130.70 28.35 -55.97
C LEU A 9 129.69 29.49 -56.09
N MET A 10 128.41 29.19 -56.39
CA MET A 10 127.39 30.23 -56.55
C MET A 10 125.98 29.88 -56.03
N VAL A 11 125.86 29.04 -54.98
CA VAL A 11 124.58 28.86 -54.24
C VAL A 11 124.81 28.82 -52.71
N LEU A 12 125.78 29.59 -52.22
CA LEU A 12 126.01 29.83 -50.79
C LEU A 12 125.90 31.33 -50.49
N ALA A 13 124.69 31.88 -50.66
CA ALA A 13 124.31 33.21 -50.15
C ALA A 13 122.79 33.43 -50.25
N ALA A 14 122.01 32.68 -49.48
CA ALA A 14 120.67 33.11 -49.03
C ALA A 14 120.35 32.39 -47.71
N PHE A 15 121.23 32.62 -46.74
CA PHE A 15 120.97 32.43 -45.32
C PHE A 15 119.94 33.50 -44.91
N PHE A 16 118.93 33.08 -44.16
CA PHE A 16 117.88 33.90 -43.52
C PHE A 16 116.83 34.57 -44.41
N LEU A 17 115.66 33.94 -44.48
CA LEU A 17 114.38 34.51 -44.02
C LEU A 17 113.25 33.53 -44.36
N PHE A 18 112.91 32.63 -43.43
CA PHE A 18 111.53 32.18 -43.17
C PHE A 18 111.53 31.40 -41.86
N GLN A 19 111.39 32.13 -40.75
CA GLN A 19 110.82 31.56 -39.54
C GLN A 19 109.31 31.39 -39.78
N GLY A 20 108.82 30.16 -39.59
CA GLY A 20 107.42 29.80 -39.80
C GLY A 20 107.08 28.44 -39.20
N SER A 21 107.33 28.30 -37.89
CA SER A 21 106.54 27.54 -36.91
C SER A 21 106.00 26.15 -37.29
N ALA A 22 106.79 25.10 -37.07
CA ALA A 22 106.27 23.78 -36.75
C ALA A 22 106.01 23.69 -35.23
N TRP A 23 104.74 23.53 -34.82
CA TRP A 23 104.41 23.07 -33.46
C TRP A 23 104.06 21.58 -33.54
N ALA A 24 105.02 20.75 -33.14
CA ALA A 24 104.92 19.30 -33.01
C ALA A 24 104.50 18.88 -31.57
N GLY A 25 103.56 19.62 -30.97
CA GLY A 25 102.96 19.27 -29.68
C GLY A 25 101.48 19.02 -29.87
N GLY A 26 101.01 17.80 -29.59
CA GLY A 26 99.59 17.46 -29.65
C GLY A 26 98.73 18.33 -28.74
N CYS A 27 97.41 18.24 -28.86
CA CYS A 27 96.47 19.13 -28.16
C CYS A 27 96.43 18.95 -26.63
N VAL A 28 96.97 17.84 -26.10
CA VAL A 28 97.00 17.49 -24.68
C VAL A 28 98.45 17.46 -24.19
N THR A 29 98.81 18.38 -23.31
CA THR A 29 100.14 18.47 -22.69
C THR A 29 100.00 18.73 -21.19
N SER A 30 101.11 18.71 -20.45
CA SER A 30 101.12 19.10 -19.03
C SER A 30 100.70 20.57 -18.81
N ALA A 31 100.88 21.42 -19.84
CA ALA A 31 100.57 22.86 -19.77
C ALA A 31 99.18 23.23 -20.35
N CYS A 32 98.67 22.48 -21.34
CA CYS A 32 97.43 22.80 -22.06
C CYS A 32 96.52 21.56 -22.18
N HIS A 33 95.22 21.73 -21.89
CA HIS A 33 94.20 20.66 -21.86
C HIS A 33 94.57 19.42 -21.01
N ALA A 34 95.35 19.61 -19.95
CA ALA A 34 95.95 18.55 -19.13
C ALA A 34 94.95 17.59 -18.43
N ILE A 35 93.65 17.89 -18.45
CA ILE A 35 92.58 17.08 -17.84
C ILE A 35 91.94 16.12 -18.87
N MET A 36 92.18 16.34 -20.17
CA MET A 36 91.65 15.51 -21.25
C MET A 36 92.31 14.13 -21.27
N GLY A 37 91.51 13.09 -21.49
CA GLY A 37 91.96 11.69 -21.51
C GLY A 37 92.19 11.06 -20.13
N LYS A 38 91.68 11.65 -19.04
CA LYS A 38 91.91 11.20 -17.65
C LYS A 38 90.67 10.72 -16.89
N ALA A 39 89.47 10.81 -17.47
CA ALA A 39 88.27 10.28 -16.81
C ALA A 39 88.21 8.75 -16.86
N LYS A 40 87.27 8.16 -16.11
CA LYS A 40 87.07 6.69 -16.04
C LYS A 40 86.78 6.06 -17.41
N VAL A 41 86.05 6.77 -18.27
CA VAL A 41 85.71 6.35 -19.63
C VAL A 41 86.16 7.45 -20.59
N VAL A 42 87.14 7.17 -21.43
CA VAL A 42 87.71 8.14 -22.39
C VAL A 42 87.28 7.75 -23.80
N HIS A 43 86.83 8.71 -24.60
CA HIS A 43 86.39 8.46 -25.97
C HIS A 43 87.59 8.06 -26.83
N GLY A 44 87.42 7.03 -27.68
CA GLY A 44 88.52 6.40 -28.44
C GLY A 44 89.44 7.41 -29.15
N PRO A 45 88.92 8.32 -29.99
CA PRO A 45 89.71 9.38 -30.63
C PRO A 45 90.51 10.25 -29.66
N VAL A 46 89.94 10.56 -28.48
CA VAL A 46 90.64 11.35 -27.45
C VAL A 46 91.73 10.53 -26.75
N ALA A 47 91.48 9.25 -26.50
CA ALA A 47 92.45 8.36 -25.88
C ALA A 47 93.73 8.18 -26.72
N VAL A 48 93.59 8.22 -28.05
CA VAL A 48 94.72 8.14 -28.99
C VAL A 48 95.23 9.51 -29.47
N GLY A 49 94.64 10.62 -29.02
CA GLY A 49 95.09 11.98 -29.32
C GLY A 49 94.67 12.53 -30.70
N GLU A 50 93.73 11.89 -31.38
CA GLU A 50 93.24 12.25 -32.72
C GLU A 50 92.16 13.35 -32.65
N CYS A 51 92.54 14.54 -32.16
CA CYS A 51 91.60 15.67 -32.00
C CYS A 51 91.13 16.24 -33.35
N GLY A 52 91.90 16.04 -34.43
CA GLY A 52 91.62 16.56 -35.77
C GLY A 52 90.42 15.91 -36.47
N LEU A 53 89.96 14.76 -35.98
CA LEU A 53 88.78 14.07 -36.52
C LEU A 53 87.50 14.85 -36.26
N CYS A 54 87.43 15.60 -35.16
CA CYS A 54 86.25 16.38 -34.79
C CYS A 54 86.50 17.89 -34.89
N HIS A 55 87.75 18.34 -34.76
CA HIS A 55 88.13 19.74 -34.75
C HIS A 55 88.99 20.13 -35.96
N GLU A 56 88.57 21.17 -36.67
CA GLU A 56 89.34 21.79 -37.74
C GLU A 56 89.90 23.15 -37.28
N SER A 57 91.18 23.39 -37.55
CA SER A 57 91.80 24.70 -37.31
C SER A 57 91.23 25.75 -38.27
N THR A 58 90.83 26.91 -37.74
CA THR A 58 90.34 28.03 -38.56
C THR A 58 91.47 28.98 -39.00
N GLY A 59 92.73 28.63 -38.71
CA GLY A 59 93.89 29.48 -38.95
C GLY A 59 94.06 30.64 -37.97
N ARG A 60 93.20 30.78 -36.94
CA ARG A 60 93.38 31.77 -35.87
C ARG A 60 94.34 31.25 -34.80
N LYS A 61 95.01 32.16 -34.11
CA LYS A 61 95.99 31.85 -33.05
C LYS A 61 95.34 31.18 -31.85
N HIS A 62 95.88 30.02 -31.42
CA HIS A 62 95.51 29.30 -30.20
C HIS A 62 96.77 29.04 -29.35
N PRO A 63 96.76 29.33 -28.04
CA PRO A 63 95.68 29.97 -27.27
C PRO A 63 95.58 31.50 -27.55
N GLY A 64 94.40 32.09 -27.35
CA GLY A 64 94.24 33.57 -27.29
C GLY A 64 93.15 34.22 -28.15
N LYS A 65 92.57 33.54 -29.15
CA LYS A 65 91.38 34.04 -29.88
C LYS A 65 90.26 33.00 -29.91
N LYS A 66 89.01 33.41 -29.63
CA LYS A 66 87.82 32.55 -29.75
C LYS A 66 87.65 32.07 -31.20
N GLY A 67 87.25 30.81 -31.35
CA GLY A 67 87.00 30.18 -32.65
C GLY A 67 88.26 29.80 -33.43
N ALA A 68 89.41 29.57 -32.76
CA ALA A 68 90.62 29.05 -33.40
C ALA A 68 90.47 27.61 -33.92
N PHE A 69 89.53 26.87 -33.34
CA PHE A 69 89.05 25.60 -33.85
C PHE A 69 87.53 25.67 -34.02
N LYS A 70 87.02 25.00 -35.05
CA LYS A 70 85.60 24.76 -35.27
C LYS A 70 85.36 23.25 -35.37
N LEU A 71 84.11 22.82 -35.25
CA LEU A 71 83.75 21.43 -35.51
C LEU A 71 83.75 21.17 -37.02
N VAL A 72 84.17 19.96 -37.43
CA VAL A 72 84.21 19.57 -38.85
C VAL A 72 82.81 19.42 -39.46
N GLN A 73 81.80 19.17 -38.62
CA GLN A 73 80.38 19.08 -38.95
C GLN A 73 79.55 19.68 -37.79
N THR A 74 78.28 19.94 -38.03
CA THR A 74 77.36 20.55 -37.04
C THR A 74 76.39 19.52 -36.45
N GLY A 75 75.98 19.72 -35.21
CA GLY A 75 74.95 18.89 -34.55
C GLY A 75 75.33 17.40 -34.51
N SER A 76 74.34 16.54 -34.74
CA SER A 76 74.52 15.08 -34.69
C SER A 76 75.32 14.51 -35.86
N ASP A 77 75.39 15.21 -37.01
CA ASP A 77 76.14 14.76 -38.19
C ASP A 77 77.64 14.58 -37.90
N LEU A 78 78.19 15.36 -36.96
CA LEU A 78 79.55 15.18 -36.47
C LEU A 78 79.80 13.80 -35.89
N CYS A 79 78.84 13.28 -35.13
CA CYS A 79 78.93 11.98 -34.49
C CYS A 79 78.67 10.86 -35.49
N TYR A 80 77.76 11.08 -36.45
CA TYR A 80 77.39 10.10 -37.47
C TYR A 80 78.47 9.83 -38.52
N LEU A 81 79.55 10.61 -38.55
CA LEU A 81 80.76 10.28 -39.32
C LEU A 81 81.36 8.92 -38.90
N CYS A 82 81.12 8.49 -37.67
CA CYS A 82 81.70 7.26 -37.12
C CYS A 82 80.69 6.38 -36.35
N HIS A 83 79.53 6.90 -35.96
CA HIS A 83 78.52 6.17 -35.21
C HIS A 83 77.23 6.01 -36.01
N ASP A 84 76.59 4.85 -35.90
CA ASP A 84 75.28 4.63 -36.53
C ASP A 84 74.24 5.60 -35.98
N SER A 85 73.36 6.07 -36.86
CA SER A 85 72.23 6.90 -36.46
C SER A 85 71.30 6.13 -35.51
N LYS A 86 70.90 6.79 -34.42
CA LYS A 86 69.91 6.27 -33.48
C LYS A 86 68.49 6.79 -33.76
N THR A 87 68.33 7.56 -34.83
CA THR A 87 67.06 8.20 -35.19
C THR A 87 66.51 7.70 -36.54
N GLU A 88 67.24 6.83 -37.24
CA GLU A 88 66.85 6.36 -38.57
C GLU A 88 65.58 5.50 -38.51
N GLY A 89 64.60 5.83 -39.36
CA GLY A 89 63.33 5.11 -39.45
C GLY A 89 62.33 5.41 -38.31
N LYS A 90 62.70 6.23 -37.33
CA LYS A 90 61.84 6.62 -36.21
C LYS A 90 61.05 7.90 -36.51
N LYS A 91 59.83 7.99 -35.98
CA LYS A 91 58.90 9.10 -36.26
C LYS A 91 59.03 10.26 -35.26
N HIS A 92 59.35 9.95 -34.02
CA HIS A 92 59.45 10.94 -32.95
C HIS A 92 60.89 10.98 -32.45
N ILE A 93 61.62 12.00 -32.87
CA ILE A 93 63.03 12.19 -32.54
C ILE A 93 63.13 13.14 -31.34
N HIS A 94 64.03 12.85 -30.41
CA HIS A 94 64.20 13.67 -29.23
C HIS A 94 64.73 15.06 -29.64
N PRO A 95 64.06 16.17 -29.30
CA PRO A 95 64.42 17.49 -29.83
C PRO A 95 65.88 17.91 -29.58
N ILE A 96 66.47 17.47 -28.45
CA ILE A 96 67.88 17.76 -28.15
C ILE A 96 68.86 17.28 -29.24
N LEU A 97 68.48 16.27 -30.03
CA LEU A 97 69.33 15.74 -31.09
C LEU A 97 69.45 16.67 -32.30
N GLU A 98 68.58 17.69 -32.43
CA GLU A 98 68.76 18.77 -33.41
C GLU A 98 69.97 19.65 -33.06
N GLU A 99 70.20 19.88 -31.76
CA GLU A 99 71.36 20.62 -31.26
C GLU A 99 72.63 19.75 -31.18
N GLY A 100 72.47 18.43 -31.26
CA GLY A 100 73.54 17.42 -31.27
C GLY A 100 73.56 16.52 -30.03
N CYS A 101 74.41 15.49 -30.04
CA CYS A 101 74.45 14.49 -28.97
C CYS A 101 75.06 15.00 -27.65
N THR A 102 75.69 16.17 -27.65
CA THR A 102 76.54 16.63 -26.53
C THR A 102 75.78 17.16 -25.32
N GLY A 103 74.46 17.33 -25.43
CA GLY A 103 73.60 17.67 -24.29
C GLY A 103 73.48 16.53 -23.27
N CYS A 104 73.67 15.28 -23.72
CA CYS A 104 73.56 14.08 -22.88
C CYS A 104 74.89 13.31 -22.82
N HIS A 105 75.70 13.38 -23.87
CA HIS A 105 76.99 12.70 -23.96
C HIS A 105 78.16 13.68 -23.88
N SER A 106 79.20 13.33 -23.13
CA SER A 106 80.49 14.00 -23.20
C SER A 106 81.31 13.42 -24.37
N PRO A 107 81.56 14.20 -25.44
CA PRO A 107 82.24 13.69 -26.64
C PRO A 107 83.72 13.37 -26.43
N HIS A 108 84.26 13.71 -25.25
CA HIS A 108 85.67 13.54 -24.94
C HIS A 108 85.94 12.44 -23.93
N GLN A 109 85.22 12.48 -22.79
CA GLN A 109 85.41 11.56 -21.68
C GLN A 109 84.30 11.74 -20.64
N SER A 110 83.93 10.68 -19.92
CA SER A 110 82.97 10.73 -18.81
C SER A 110 83.38 9.83 -17.64
N ALA A 111 82.80 10.08 -16.47
CA ALA A 111 82.79 9.12 -15.37
C ALA A 111 81.89 7.90 -15.66
N ASN A 112 80.96 8.03 -16.61
CA ASN A 112 79.91 7.06 -16.89
C ASN A 112 80.15 6.30 -18.20
N LYS A 113 79.64 5.07 -18.29
CA LYS A 113 79.65 4.27 -19.52
C LYS A 113 78.82 4.99 -20.62
N TYR A 114 79.13 4.72 -21.88
CA TYR A 114 78.53 5.38 -23.05
C TYR A 114 78.71 6.91 -23.08
N PHE A 115 79.68 7.41 -22.30
CA PHE A 115 80.02 8.81 -22.21
C PHE A 115 78.90 9.71 -21.66
N LEU A 116 77.92 9.17 -20.93
CA LEU A 116 76.79 9.95 -20.41
C LEU A 116 77.24 10.99 -19.37
N LEU A 117 76.62 12.17 -19.33
CA LEU A 117 76.94 13.21 -18.35
C LEU A 117 76.50 12.82 -16.92
N GLN A 118 75.44 12.04 -16.78
CA GLN A 118 74.90 11.50 -15.52
C GLN A 118 74.47 10.03 -15.70
N LEU A 119 74.09 9.36 -14.61
CA LEU A 119 73.58 7.97 -14.63
C LEU A 119 72.08 7.92 -14.32
N GLY A 120 71.39 6.96 -14.94
CA GLY A 120 69.96 6.71 -14.71
C GLY A 120 69.11 7.95 -15.00
N ASN A 121 68.02 8.11 -14.23
CA ASN A 121 67.07 9.21 -14.41
C ASN A 121 67.70 10.59 -14.25
N ALA A 122 68.77 10.71 -13.45
CA ALA A 122 69.46 11.98 -13.23
C ALA A 122 70.01 12.61 -14.53
N LEU A 123 70.22 11.82 -15.60
CA LEU A 123 70.55 12.36 -16.92
C LEU A 123 69.38 13.09 -17.56
N CYS A 124 68.19 12.51 -17.51
CA CYS A 124 66.96 13.08 -18.06
C CYS A 124 66.52 14.30 -17.24
N LEU A 125 66.65 14.22 -15.91
CA LEU A 125 66.28 15.28 -14.97
C LEU A 125 67.19 16.51 -15.01
N MET A 126 68.25 16.50 -15.83
CA MET A 126 69.01 17.72 -16.14
C MET A 126 68.15 18.76 -16.88
N CYS A 127 67.14 18.29 -17.62
CA CYS A 127 66.28 19.13 -18.46
C CYS A 127 64.79 18.88 -18.27
N HIS A 128 64.39 17.69 -17.81
CA HIS A 128 62.98 17.35 -17.58
C HIS A 128 62.64 17.44 -16.08
N ASP A 129 61.45 17.93 -15.77
CA ASP A 129 60.92 17.85 -14.41
C ASP A 129 60.80 16.40 -13.99
N ASP A 130 61.01 16.15 -12.69
CA ASP A 130 60.73 14.84 -12.12
C ASP A 130 59.23 14.57 -12.18
N LYS A 131 58.87 13.49 -12.87
CA LYS A 131 57.50 12.96 -12.96
C LYS A 131 57.31 11.75 -12.05
N GLY A 132 58.33 11.38 -11.26
CA GLY A 132 58.21 10.47 -10.14
C GLY A 132 58.19 11.23 -8.81
N GLY A 133 57.94 10.50 -7.71
CA GLY A 133 57.92 11.05 -6.36
C GLY A 133 56.53 11.24 -5.74
N GLY A 134 55.45 10.97 -6.49
CA GLY A 134 54.10 10.82 -5.92
C GLY A 134 53.99 9.64 -4.94
N THR A 135 52.98 9.66 -4.08
CA THR A 135 52.75 8.64 -3.02
C THR A 135 52.68 7.23 -3.59
N ASN A 136 52.09 7.08 -4.77
CA ASN A 136 52.04 5.82 -5.50
C ASN A 136 52.78 6.07 -6.81
N GLN A 137 54.06 5.69 -6.87
CA GLN A 137 54.88 5.78 -8.08
C GLN A 137 54.86 4.45 -8.84
N HIS A 138 54.85 4.52 -10.17
CA HIS A 138 54.85 3.33 -11.00
C HIS A 138 56.24 2.69 -10.92
N PRO A 139 56.35 1.38 -10.60
CA PRO A 139 57.66 0.73 -10.42
C PRO A 139 58.62 0.89 -11.61
N ALA A 140 58.09 0.87 -12.84
CA ALA A 140 58.90 1.07 -14.05
C ALA A 140 59.64 2.43 -14.08
N VAL A 141 59.14 3.47 -13.40
CA VAL A 141 59.81 4.77 -13.31
C VAL A 141 61.00 4.71 -12.35
N GLU A 142 60.90 3.94 -11.27
CA GLU A 142 62.00 3.70 -10.34
C GLU A 142 63.13 2.90 -11.01
N GLU A 143 62.77 1.91 -11.84
CA GLU A 143 63.73 1.15 -12.66
C GLU A 143 64.43 2.03 -13.72
N GLY A 144 63.72 3.05 -14.21
CA GLY A 144 64.28 4.19 -14.92
C GLY A 144 63.45 4.62 -16.13
N CYS A 145 63.52 5.90 -16.52
CA CYS A 145 62.70 6.48 -17.59
C CYS A 145 62.81 5.74 -18.93
N ILE A 146 63.96 5.11 -19.19
CA ILE A 146 64.24 4.41 -20.45
C ILE A 146 63.57 3.04 -20.59
N SER A 147 62.84 2.59 -19.55
CA SER A 147 62.00 1.39 -19.61
C SER A 147 60.80 1.57 -20.55
N CYS A 148 60.30 2.81 -20.66
CA CYS A 148 59.20 3.17 -21.56
C CYS A 148 59.60 4.17 -22.65
N HIS A 149 60.52 5.09 -22.35
CA HIS A 149 60.95 6.12 -23.30
C HIS A 149 62.27 5.76 -23.99
N ASP A 150 62.32 5.84 -25.31
CA ASP A 150 63.60 5.84 -26.03
C ASP A 150 64.28 7.22 -25.88
N PRO A 151 65.49 7.30 -25.32
CA PRO A 151 66.15 8.58 -25.09
C PRO A 151 66.61 9.28 -26.39
N HIS A 152 66.59 8.59 -27.54
CA HIS A 152 67.00 9.14 -28.84
C HIS A 152 65.82 9.33 -29.79
N ALA A 153 65.03 8.28 -30.03
CA ALA A 153 63.95 8.28 -31.01
C ALA A 153 62.93 7.14 -30.79
N GLY A 154 61.65 7.49 -30.68
CA GLY A 154 60.53 6.55 -30.50
C GLY A 154 59.65 6.42 -31.74
N ASP A 155 58.86 5.35 -31.79
CA ASP A 155 57.87 5.10 -32.85
C ASP A 155 56.53 5.79 -32.57
N ALA A 156 56.26 6.12 -31.30
CA ALA A 156 55.06 6.81 -30.83
C ALA A 156 55.38 8.16 -30.16
N PRO A 157 54.39 9.06 -30.00
CA PRO A 157 54.58 10.37 -29.38
C PRO A 157 55.24 10.28 -28.00
N LYS A 158 55.95 11.34 -27.61
CA LYS A 158 56.74 11.38 -26.36
C LYS A 158 57.81 10.27 -26.29
N MET A 159 58.34 9.86 -27.44
CA MET A 159 59.47 8.95 -27.52
C MET A 159 59.16 7.53 -27.04
N LEU A 160 57.91 7.10 -27.11
CA LEU A 160 57.52 5.77 -26.66
C LEU A 160 57.86 4.72 -27.73
N SER A 161 58.14 3.50 -27.28
CA SER A 161 58.46 2.36 -28.14
C SER A 161 57.23 1.83 -28.89
N VAL A 162 56.04 1.94 -28.27
CA VAL A 162 54.76 1.47 -28.79
C VAL A 162 53.68 2.52 -28.51
N GLU A 163 52.66 2.59 -29.37
CA GLU A 163 51.57 3.55 -29.27
C GLU A 163 50.43 3.05 -28.38
N GLY A 164 49.80 3.98 -27.64
CA GLY A 164 48.56 3.72 -26.90
C GLY A 164 48.68 2.63 -25.84
N ASN A 165 47.61 1.83 -25.72
CA ASN A 165 47.48 0.79 -24.69
C ASN A 165 48.48 -0.34 -24.85
N ASP A 166 48.91 -0.61 -26.09
CA ASP A 166 49.84 -1.68 -26.41
C ASP A 166 51.16 -1.53 -25.64
N LEU A 167 51.58 -0.29 -25.32
CA LEU A 167 52.73 -0.05 -24.46
C LEU A 167 52.55 -0.67 -23.07
N CYS A 168 51.40 -0.42 -22.43
CA CYS A 168 51.09 -0.96 -21.11
C CYS A 168 51.00 -2.50 -21.16
N LEU A 169 50.41 -3.03 -22.23
CA LEU A 169 50.23 -4.46 -22.44
C LEU A 169 51.51 -5.23 -22.78
N THR A 170 52.64 -4.53 -22.99
CA THR A 170 53.95 -5.21 -23.08
C THR A 170 54.37 -5.86 -21.76
N CYS A 171 53.83 -5.35 -20.64
CA CYS A 171 54.16 -5.79 -19.29
C CYS A 171 52.92 -6.21 -18.47
N HIS A 172 51.73 -5.69 -18.78
CA HIS A 172 50.49 -6.01 -18.10
C HIS A 172 49.59 -6.91 -18.94
N ASP A 173 48.90 -7.85 -18.28
CA ASP A 173 47.84 -8.60 -18.92
C ASP A 173 46.68 -7.67 -19.28
N ASP A 174 45.99 -7.98 -20.37
CA ASP A 174 44.82 -7.23 -20.82
C ASP A 174 43.63 -7.44 -19.86
N PRO A 175 43.21 -6.41 -19.09
CA PRO A 175 42.13 -6.53 -18.12
C PRO A 175 40.75 -6.69 -18.77
N THR A 176 40.65 -6.52 -20.08
CA THR A 176 39.42 -6.69 -20.87
C THR A 176 39.29 -8.09 -21.46
N SER A 177 40.36 -8.91 -21.38
CA SER A 177 40.42 -10.21 -22.02
C SER A 177 39.29 -11.15 -21.55
N GLY A 178 38.56 -11.71 -22.52
CA GLY A 178 37.47 -12.65 -22.28
C GLY A 178 36.15 -12.02 -21.82
N ARG A 179 36.09 -10.70 -21.66
CA ARG A 179 34.90 -9.98 -21.20
C ARG A 179 34.19 -9.27 -22.36
N LYS A 180 32.86 -9.20 -22.28
CA LYS A 180 32.02 -8.77 -23.41
C LYS A 180 31.75 -7.27 -23.42
N TYR A 181 31.59 -6.68 -22.25
CA TYR A 181 31.30 -5.26 -22.11
C TYR A 181 32.58 -4.60 -21.64
N VAL A 182 33.17 -3.74 -22.46
CA VAL A 182 34.41 -3.00 -22.16
C VAL A 182 34.06 -1.56 -21.85
N HIS A 183 34.66 -1.00 -20.81
CA HIS A 183 34.44 0.39 -20.40
C HIS A 183 34.85 1.35 -21.52
N PRO A 184 33.94 2.21 -22.02
CA PRO A 184 34.25 3.09 -23.16
C PRO A 184 35.47 3.99 -22.94
N ALA A 185 35.79 4.34 -21.69
CA ALA A 185 36.99 5.11 -21.37
C ALA A 185 38.31 4.42 -21.79
N LEU A 186 38.31 3.09 -22.01
CA LEU A 186 39.49 2.39 -22.56
C LEU A 186 39.72 2.66 -24.04
N GLU A 187 38.71 3.14 -24.79
CA GLU A 187 38.92 3.60 -26.17
C GLU A 187 39.81 4.85 -26.22
N GLU A 188 39.76 5.70 -25.18
CA GLU A 188 40.67 6.85 -24.99
C GLU A 188 42.05 6.44 -24.45
N GLY A 189 42.19 5.17 -24.07
CA GLY A 189 43.42 4.54 -23.62
C GLY A 189 43.53 4.38 -22.10
N CYS A 190 44.46 3.54 -21.63
CA CYS A 190 44.71 3.29 -20.20
C CYS A 190 45.02 4.58 -19.44
N THR A 191 45.63 5.56 -20.11
CA THR A 191 46.00 6.83 -19.52
C THR A 191 44.82 7.80 -19.34
N SER A 192 43.60 7.42 -19.74
CA SER A 192 42.38 8.18 -19.41
C SER A 192 42.06 8.12 -17.91
N CYS A 193 42.48 7.05 -17.23
CA CYS A 193 42.29 6.86 -15.80
C CYS A 193 43.59 6.63 -15.02
N HIS A 194 44.64 6.10 -15.63
CA HIS A 194 45.93 5.88 -14.98
C HIS A 194 46.96 6.94 -15.37
N ASP A 195 47.71 7.46 -14.42
CA ASP A 195 48.96 8.15 -14.73
C ASP A 195 50.10 7.11 -14.82
N PRO A 196 50.80 6.99 -15.95
CA PRO A 196 51.85 6.00 -16.09
C PRO A 196 53.10 6.29 -15.24
N HIS A 197 53.21 7.47 -14.60
CA HIS A 197 54.35 7.83 -13.76
C HIS A 197 54.06 7.79 -12.26
N ASP A 198 53.13 8.61 -11.79
CA ASP A 198 52.77 8.73 -10.38
C ASP A 198 51.30 9.14 -10.17
N GLY A 199 50.71 8.73 -9.03
CA GLY A 199 49.33 9.06 -8.71
C GLY A 199 49.13 9.29 -7.21
N PRO A 200 48.21 10.20 -6.83
CA PRO A 200 47.85 10.40 -5.43
C PRO A 200 47.17 9.18 -4.82
N ALA A 201 46.50 8.35 -5.63
CA ALA A 201 45.78 7.15 -5.21
C ALA A 201 46.50 5.84 -5.62
N PRO A 202 46.24 4.70 -4.92
CA PRO A 202 46.77 3.40 -5.30
C PRO A 202 46.51 3.06 -6.77
N LYS A 203 47.41 2.29 -7.37
CA LYS A 203 47.38 1.94 -8.82
C LYS A 203 47.42 3.15 -9.74
N MET A 204 48.10 4.22 -9.31
CA MET A 204 48.42 5.35 -10.16
C MET A 204 47.19 6.14 -10.62
N LEU A 205 46.17 6.19 -9.76
CA LEU A 205 44.92 6.83 -10.08
C LEU A 205 44.97 8.31 -9.65
N PRO A 206 44.32 9.22 -10.40
CA PRO A 206 44.27 10.64 -10.07
C PRO A 206 43.34 10.96 -8.88
N ALA A 207 42.45 10.03 -8.51
CA ALA A 207 41.55 10.14 -7.36
C ALA A 207 41.27 8.76 -6.75
N GLU A 208 40.87 8.73 -5.48
CA GLU A 208 40.56 7.49 -4.74
C GLU A 208 39.07 7.12 -4.81
N GLY A 209 38.79 5.82 -4.81
CA GLY A 209 37.44 5.28 -4.64
C GLY A 209 36.44 5.83 -5.65
N LYS A 210 35.28 6.29 -5.15
CA LYS A 210 34.19 6.81 -5.99
C LYS A 210 34.55 8.13 -6.68
N ASP A 211 35.45 8.94 -6.09
CA ASP A 211 35.75 10.27 -6.61
C ASP A 211 36.38 10.19 -8.00
N LEU A 212 37.10 9.11 -8.30
CA LEU A 212 37.59 8.80 -9.65
C LEU A 212 36.44 8.60 -10.63
N CYS A 213 35.43 7.80 -10.27
CA CYS A 213 34.29 7.54 -11.15
C CYS A 213 33.48 8.81 -11.38
N LEU A 214 33.36 9.65 -10.33
CA LEU A 214 32.59 10.89 -10.36
C LEU A 214 33.27 12.03 -11.14
N THR A 215 34.51 11.86 -11.62
CA THR A 215 35.09 12.82 -12.56
C THR A 215 34.37 12.81 -13.91
N CYS A 216 33.72 11.70 -14.24
CA CYS A 216 33.02 11.49 -15.51
C CYS A 216 31.53 11.09 -15.35
N HIS A 217 31.14 10.53 -14.20
CA HIS A 217 29.79 10.06 -13.94
C HIS A 217 29.09 10.90 -12.86
N ASP A 218 27.79 11.13 -13.03
CA ASP A 218 26.98 11.76 -11.99
C ASP A 218 26.83 10.83 -10.78
N ASP A 219 26.70 11.41 -9.57
CA ASP A 219 26.53 10.64 -8.34
C ASP A 219 25.11 10.02 -8.29
N PRO A 220 24.96 8.68 -8.38
CA PRO A 220 23.64 8.05 -8.37
C PRO A 220 22.95 8.12 -7.00
N THR A 221 23.63 8.63 -5.98
CA THR A 221 23.11 8.80 -4.62
C THR A 221 22.60 10.22 -4.35
N GLU A 222 22.82 11.16 -5.27
CA GLU A 222 22.42 12.55 -5.08
C GLU A 222 20.89 12.68 -4.88
N GLY A 223 20.50 13.40 -3.83
CA GLY A 223 19.10 13.60 -3.47
C GLY A 223 18.37 12.37 -2.91
N MET A 224 19.08 11.24 -2.74
CA MET A 224 18.51 10.00 -2.19
C MET A 224 18.70 9.91 -0.68
N LYS A 225 17.72 9.33 0.02
CA LYS A 225 17.73 9.22 1.48
C LYS A 225 18.32 7.90 1.98
N TYR A 226 18.07 6.81 1.27
CA TYR A 226 18.50 5.47 1.65
C TYR A 226 19.53 5.00 0.64
N VAL A 227 20.80 5.10 1.02
CA VAL A 227 21.93 4.67 0.20
C VAL A 227 22.23 3.20 0.47
N HIS A 228 22.52 2.44 -0.58
CA HIS A 228 22.88 1.03 -0.46
C HIS A 228 24.23 0.89 0.26
N PRO A 229 24.32 0.13 1.37
CA PRO A 229 25.57 0.03 2.16
C PRO A 229 26.78 -0.46 1.37
N ALA A 230 26.59 -1.29 0.33
CA ALA A 230 27.69 -1.73 -0.53
C ALA A 230 28.44 -0.59 -1.24
N LEU A 231 27.88 0.62 -1.30
CA LEU A 231 28.58 1.79 -1.84
C LEU A 231 29.63 2.37 -0.87
N GLU A 232 29.67 1.93 0.39
CA GLU A 232 30.79 2.24 1.31
C GLU A 232 32.11 1.67 0.79
N ASP A 233 32.08 0.51 0.12
CA ASP A 233 33.22 -0.12 -0.55
C ASP A 233 33.51 0.50 -1.95
N GLY A 234 32.76 1.54 -2.32
CA GLY A 234 32.88 2.26 -3.59
C GLY A 234 32.15 1.60 -4.76
N CYS A 235 32.19 2.26 -5.92
CA CYS A 235 31.51 1.79 -7.14
C CYS A 235 32.02 0.40 -7.60
N THR A 236 33.28 0.09 -7.29
CA THR A 236 33.93 -1.17 -7.66
C THR A 236 33.49 -2.38 -6.84
N ALA A 237 32.62 -2.18 -5.84
CA ALA A 237 31.96 -3.28 -5.15
C ALA A 237 31.05 -4.09 -6.07
N CYS A 238 30.51 -3.47 -7.13
CA CYS A 238 29.65 -4.12 -8.10
C CYS A 238 30.07 -3.90 -9.56
N HIS A 239 30.78 -2.81 -9.86
CA HIS A 239 31.25 -2.51 -11.22
C HIS A 239 32.73 -2.87 -11.40
N ASP A 240 33.06 -3.52 -12.49
CA ASP A 240 34.46 -3.60 -12.92
C ASP A 240 34.79 -2.36 -13.76
N PRO A 241 35.79 -1.54 -13.37
CA PRO A 241 36.10 -0.30 -14.07
C PRO A 241 36.72 -0.53 -15.46
N HIS A 242 37.17 -1.75 -15.78
CA HIS A 242 37.74 -2.07 -17.09
C HIS A 242 36.72 -2.72 -18.00
N ALA A 243 36.11 -3.83 -17.55
CA ALA A 243 35.19 -4.61 -18.37
C ALA A 243 34.40 -5.61 -17.53
N GLY A 244 33.17 -5.90 -17.90
CA GLY A 244 32.32 -6.90 -17.26
C GLY A 244 31.67 -7.88 -18.22
N ASP A 245 31.05 -8.91 -17.65
CA ASP A 245 30.34 -9.97 -18.39
C ASP A 245 28.88 -9.59 -18.69
N ALA A 246 28.36 -8.58 -17.99
CA ALA A 246 27.03 -8.01 -18.18
C ALA A 246 27.08 -6.49 -18.46
N PRO A 247 26.00 -5.91 -19.03
CA PRO A 247 25.94 -4.47 -19.33
C PRO A 247 26.28 -3.59 -18.13
N LYS A 248 26.86 -2.41 -18.40
CA LYS A 248 27.38 -1.48 -17.37
C LYS A 248 28.53 -2.06 -16.54
N MET A 249 29.32 -2.96 -17.14
CA MET A 249 30.51 -3.56 -16.54
C MET A 249 30.22 -4.30 -15.23
N LEU A 250 29.11 -5.01 -15.21
CA LEU A 250 28.74 -5.85 -14.07
C LEU A 250 29.37 -7.24 -14.22
N PRO A 251 29.83 -7.88 -13.14
CA PRO A 251 30.39 -9.23 -13.17
C PRO A 251 29.31 -10.31 -13.37
N ALA A 252 28.03 -10.00 -13.12
CA ALA A 252 26.91 -10.89 -13.36
C ALA A 252 25.67 -10.11 -13.82
N SER A 253 24.73 -10.81 -14.47
CA SER A 253 23.49 -10.23 -14.99
C SER A 253 22.29 -10.50 -14.08
N GLY A 254 21.33 -9.58 -14.08
CA GLY A 254 20.05 -9.80 -13.42
C GLY A 254 20.18 -10.01 -11.92
N ASN A 255 19.42 -10.97 -11.38
CA ASN A 255 19.40 -11.25 -9.94
C ASN A 255 20.69 -11.89 -9.44
N ASP A 256 21.43 -12.60 -10.29
CA ASP A 256 22.68 -13.28 -9.92
C ASP A 256 23.72 -12.30 -9.38
N LEU A 257 23.67 -11.02 -9.78
CA LEU A 257 24.52 -9.98 -9.18
C LEU A 257 24.15 -9.74 -7.71
N CYS A 258 22.87 -9.57 -7.41
CA CYS A 258 22.40 -9.30 -6.06
C CYS A 258 22.63 -10.51 -5.14
N LEU A 259 22.44 -11.72 -5.68
CA LEU A 259 22.55 -12.98 -4.94
C LEU A 259 23.99 -13.39 -4.60
N GLN A 260 25.00 -12.67 -5.10
CA GLN A 260 26.39 -12.85 -4.65
C GLN A 260 26.60 -12.44 -3.19
N CYS A 261 25.76 -11.53 -2.70
CA CYS A 261 25.81 -11.03 -1.32
C CYS A 261 24.52 -11.24 -0.54
N HIS A 262 23.37 -11.33 -1.22
CA HIS A 262 22.06 -11.51 -0.59
C HIS A 262 21.54 -12.92 -0.78
N ASP A 263 20.94 -13.48 0.27
CA ASP A 263 20.18 -14.72 0.14
C ASP A 263 18.95 -14.50 -0.75
N ASP A 264 18.52 -15.57 -1.43
CA ASP A 264 17.31 -15.54 -2.24
C ASP A 264 16.10 -15.27 -1.33
N PRO A 265 15.40 -14.12 -1.50
CA PRO A 265 14.28 -13.76 -0.65
C PRO A 265 13.07 -14.67 -0.86
N THR A 266 13.08 -15.54 -1.86
CA THR A 266 12.02 -16.50 -2.16
C THR A 266 12.31 -17.89 -1.59
N ASP A 267 13.47 -18.09 -0.96
CA ASP A 267 13.82 -19.39 -0.37
C ASP A 267 12.79 -19.80 0.71
N GLY A 268 12.40 -21.08 0.67
CA GLY A 268 11.35 -21.63 1.52
C GLY A 268 9.92 -21.15 1.21
N MET A 269 9.71 -20.28 0.21
CA MET A 269 8.37 -19.86 -0.22
C MET A 269 7.77 -20.86 -1.21
N LYS A 270 6.45 -21.07 -1.13
CA LYS A 270 5.74 -21.94 -2.09
C LYS A 270 5.33 -21.20 -3.35
N VAL A 271 5.14 -19.89 -3.22
CA VAL A 271 4.69 -19.00 -4.30
C VAL A 271 5.64 -17.82 -4.31
N ALA A 272 6.53 -17.76 -5.30
CA ALA A 272 7.35 -16.59 -5.56
C ALA A 272 6.50 -15.51 -6.25
N HIS A 273 6.79 -14.25 -5.96
CA HIS A 273 6.20 -13.13 -6.68
C HIS A 273 6.85 -13.01 -8.06
N PRO A 274 6.10 -13.03 -9.18
CA PRO A 274 6.70 -12.99 -10.53
C PRO A 274 7.64 -11.81 -10.77
N ALA A 275 7.41 -10.65 -10.14
CA ALA A 275 8.30 -9.50 -10.27
C ALA A 275 9.73 -9.76 -9.74
N VAL A 276 9.91 -10.75 -8.85
CA VAL A 276 11.24 -11.17 -8.40
C VAL A 276 11.98 -11.86 -9.54
N GLU A 277 11.33 -12.75 -10.29
CA GLU A 277 11.92 -13.40 -11.47
C GLU A 277 12.24 -12.41 -12.59
N GLU A 278 11.40 -11.38 -12.78
CA GLU A 278 11.65 -10.31 -13.74
C GLU A 278 12.86 -9.44 -13.37
N GLY A 279 13.18 -9.34 -12.08
CA GLY A 279 14.44 -8.83 -11.58
C GLY A 279 14.29 -7.92 -10.36
N CYS A 280 15.22 -7.99 -9.40
CA CYS A 280 15.19 -7.20 -8.16
C CYS A 280 15.10 -5.69 -8.42
N VAL A 281 15.72 -5.22 -9.50
CA VAL A 281 15.78 -3.78 -9.85
C VAL A 281 14.46 -3.21 -10.38
N SER A 282 13.44 -4.05 -10.59
CA SER A 282 12.07 -3.62 -10.90
C SER A 282 11.45 -2.83 -9.73
N CYS A 283 11.75 -3.25 -8.51
CA CYS A 283 11.25 -2.63 -7.28
C CYS A 283 12.34 -1.86 -6.52
N HIS A 284 13.57 -2.37 -6.52
CA HIS A 284 14.70 -1.78 -5.80
C HIS A 284 15.57 -0.90 -6.71
N ASN A 285 16.15 0.16 -6.14
CA ASN A 285 17.27 0.85 -6.73
C ASN A 285 18.58 0.29 -6.12
N PRO A 286 19.47 -0.30 -6.93
CA PRO A 286 20.68 -0.94 -6.43
C PRO A 286 21.71 0.05 -5.86
N HIS A 287 21.60 1.35 -6.16
CA HIS A 287 22.50 2.37 -5.62
C HIS A 287 21.91 3.08 -4.41
N ALA A 288 20.77 3.72 -4.58
CA ALA A 288 20.11 4.48 -3.53
C ALA A 288 18.65 4.77 -3.91
N GLY A 289 17.75 4.81 -2.92
CA GLY A 289 16.35 5.10 -3.14
C GLY A 289 15.79 6.16 -2.19
N PRO A 290 14.66 6.79 -2.55
CA PRO A 290 13.99 7.74 -1.67
C PRO A 290 13.21 7.07 -0.53
N ASN A 291 12.99 5.75 -0.61
CA ASN A 291 12.21 4.97 0.36
C ASN A 291 13.05 3.88 1.06
N PRO A 292 12.65 3.42 2.27
CA PRO A 292 13.34 2.34 2.98
C PRO A 292 13.56 1.12 2.09
N LYS A 293 14.68 0.40 2.32
CA LYS A 293 15.12 -0.73 1.48
C LYS A 293 15.29 -0.36 0.00
N MET A 294 15.54 0.92 -0.28
CA MET A 294 15.84 1.46 -1.60
C MET A 294 14.70 1.23 -2.61
N LEU A 295 13.45 1.21 -2.14
CA LEU A 295 12.30 1.03 -3.01
C LEU A 295 12.07 2.25 -3.91
N ARG A 296 11.71 1.99 -5.18
CA ARG A 296 11.46 3.04 -6.18
C ARG A 296 10.23 3.90 -5.86
N ALA A 297 9.27 3.38 -5.11
CA ALA A 297 8.09 4.09 -4.65
C ALA A 297 7.69 3.64 -3.24
N ALA A 298 6.89 4.47 -2.56
CA ALA A 298 6.44 4.22 -1.19
C ALA A 298 5.15 3.40 -1.17
N GLY A 299 5.06 2.43 -0.24
CA GLY A 299 3.83 1.70 0.07
C GLY A 299 3.10 1.15 -1.17
N SER A 300 1.78 1.34 -1.21
CA SER A 300 0.93 0.88 -2.32
C SER A 300 1.26 1.49 -3.67
N ALA A 301 1.86 2.69 -3.73
CA ALA A 301 2.28 3.31 -4.99
C ALA A 301 3.36 2.51 -5.72
N LEU A 302 4.11 1.64 -5.02
CA LEU A 302 4.99 0.66 -5.66
C LEU A 302 4.18 -0.45 -6.33
N CYS A 303 3.24 -1.03 -5.59
CA CYS A 303 2.41 -2.14 -6.06
C CYS A 303 1.53 -1.73 -7.25
N TYR A 304 0.98 -0.51 -7.23
CA TYR A 304 0.12 0.01 -8.29
C TYR A 304 0.85 0.36 -9.60
N GLN A 305 2.18 0.20 -9.67
CA GLN A 305 2.89 0.27 -10.95
C GLN A 305 2.53 -0.90 -11.86
N CYS A 306 2.14 -2.03 -11.27
CA CYS A 306 1.75 -3.25 -12.01
C CYS A 306 0.34 -3.76 -11.64
N HIS A 307 -0.13 -3.51 -10.42
CA HIS A 307 -1.44 -3.99 -9.96
C HIS A 307 -2.52 -2.93 -10.08
N GLU A 308 -3.70 -3.34 -10.56
CA GLU A 308 -4.89 -2.49 -10.51
C GLU A 308 -5.40 -2.35 -9.07
N SER A 309 -5.92 -1.17 -8.75
CA SER A 309 -6.57 -0.90 -7.47
C SER A 309 -7.81 -1.77 -7.30
N LYS A 310 -7.91 -2.43 -6.14
CA LYS A 310 -9.10 -3.19 -5.72
C LYS A 310 -10.09 -2.35 -4.91
N THR A 311 -9.79 -1.07 -4.70
CA THR A 311 -10.58 -0.17 -3.86
C THR A 311 -11.38 0.86 -4.66
N ASP A 312 -11.14 0.95 -5.96
CA ASP A 312 -11.72 2.00 -6.80
C ASP A 312 -13.25 1.87 -6.89
N GLY A 313 -13.93 2.97 -6.56
CA GLY A 313 -15.39 3.04 -6.60
C GLY A 313 -16.11 2.36 -5.43
N LYS A 314 -15.38 1.85 -4.42
CA LYS A 314 -15.95 1.23 -3.22
C LYS A 314 -16.14 2.22 -2.08
N ALA A 315 -17.28 2.13 -1.39
CA ALA A 315 -17.61 3.04 -0.30
C ALA A 315 -16.79 2.81 0.98
N HIS A 316 -16.44 1.55 1.26
CA HIS A 316 -15.76 1.16 2.49
C HIS A 316 -14.51 0.35 2.15
N VAL A 317 -13.34 0.89 2.51
CA VAL A 317 -12.04 0.26 2.28
C VAL A 317 -11.52 -0.30 3.60
N HIS A 318 -10.97 -1.51 3.57
CA HIS A 318 -10.37 -2.16 4.73
C HIS A 318 -9.10 -1.40 5.16
N THR A 319 -8.94 -1.16 6.46
CA THR A 319 -7.95 -0.19 6.99
C THR A 319 -6.52 -0.38 6.47
N PRO A 320 -5.90 -1.58 6.51
CA PRO A 320 -4.55 -1.77 5.99
C PRO A 320 -4.42 -1.41 4.50
N VAL A 321 -5.48 -1.63 3.72
CA VAL A 321 -5.49 -1.31 2.29
C VAL A 321 -5.68 0.20 2.08
N ALA A 322 -6.53 0.84 2.87
CA ALA A 322 -6.73 2.29 2.85
C ALA A 322 -5.43 3.05 3.18
N ASP A 323 -4.63 2.51 4.11
CA ASP A 323 -3.34 3.07 4.52
C ASP A 323 -2.19 2.72 3.55
N GLY A 324 -2.48 1.93 2.50
CA GLY A 324 -1.50 1.51 1.49
C GLY A 324 -0.49 0.47 1.99
N GLU A 325 -0.83 -0.26 3.05
CA GLU A 325 -0.01 -1.28 3.71
C GLU A 325 -0.27 -2.67 3.12
N CYS A 326 -0.09 -2.84 1.80
CA CYS A 326 -0.31 -4.12 1.11
C CYS A 326 0.51 -5.27 1.74
N THR A 327 1.69 -4.94 2.27
CA THR A 327 2.60 -5.91 2.90
C THR A 327 2.21 -6.35 4.30
N ALA A 328 1.14 -5.79 4.87
CA ALA A 328 0.56 -6.30 6.12
C ALA A 328 -0.05 -7.70 5.93
N CYS A 329 -0.43 -8.05 4.70
CA CYS A 329 -1.00 -9.36 4.37
C CYS A 329 -0.26 -10.05 3.22
N HIS A 330 0.24 -9.32 2.22
CA HIS A 330 0.93 -9.91 1.07
C HIS A 330 2.45 -9.88 1.24
N GLY A 331 3.12 -11.00 1.01
CA GLY A 331 4.58 -11.04 0.90
C GLY A 331 5.05 -10.44 -0.44
N PRO A 332 5.84 -9.35 -0.44
CA PRO A 332 6.21 -8.65 -1.68
C PRO A 332 7.18 -9.43 -2.58
N HIS A 333 7.90 -10.41 -2.03
CA HIS A 333 8.76 -11.32 -2.78
C HIS A 333 8.11 -12.69 -3.02
N GLY A 334 7.08 -13.03 -2.24
CA GLY A 334 6.45 -14.34 -2.26
C GLY A 334 5.86 -14.70 -0.90
N GLY A 335 5.26 -15.89 -0.82
CA GLY A 335 4.73 -16.41 0.44
C GLY A 335 4.48 -17.92 0.43
N PRO A 336 4.12 -18.49 1.59
CA PRO A 336 3.87 -19.92 1.74
C PRO A 336 2.52 -20.37 1.18
N LYS A 337 1.63 -19.43 0.81
CA LYS A 337 0.27 -19.69 0.32
C LYS A 337 0.00 -18.92 -0.97
N GLU A 338 -1.08 -19.27 -1.67
CA GLU A 338 -1.55 -18.51 -2.82
C GLU A 338 -1.71 -17.02 -2.50
N LYS A 339 -1.53 -16.17 -3.51
CA LYS A 339 -1.50 -14.70 -3.38
C LYS A 339 -0.46 -14.21 -2.36
N MET A 340 0.54 -15.04 -2.06
CA MET A 340 1.69 -14.70 -1.21
C MET A 340 1.29 -14.39 0.23
N LEU A 341 0.22 -15.02 0.71
CA LEU A 341 -0.29 -14.80 2.07
C LEU A 341 0.48 -15.64 3.10
N PRO A 342 0.66 -15.14 4.34
CA PRO A 342 1.27 -15.90 5.43
C PRO A 342 0.35 -17.02 5.95
N ALA A 343 -0.97 -16.83 5.85
CA ALA A 343 -2.01 -17.80 6.24
C ALA A 343 -3.23 -17.67 5.31
N THR A 344 -4.20 -18.57 5.45
CA THR A 344 -5.43 -18.60 4.62
C THR A 344 -6.66 -18.75 5.50
N GLY A 345 -7.82 -18.27 5.02
CA GLY A 345 -9.08 -18.32 5.75
C GLY A 345 -9.00 -17.59 7.09
N SER A 346 -9.74 -18.09 8.09
CA SER A 346 -9.82 -17.45 9.41
C SER A 346 -8.46 -17.26 10.11
N ALA A 347 -7.49 -18.14 9.89
CA ALA A 347 -6.16 -18.02 10.47
C ALA A 347 -5.38 -16.78 9.98
N LEU A 348 -5.72 -16.23 8.81
CA LEU A 348 -5.19 -14.93 8.37
C LEU A 348 -5.85 -13.80 9.13
N CYS A 349 -7.18 -13.81 9.20
CA CYS A 349 -7.97 -12.77 9.86
C CYS A 349 -7.63 -12.67 11.36
N TYR A 350 -7.42 -13.79 12.03
CA TYR A 350 -7.14 -13.84 13.48
C TYR A 350 -5.73 -13.38 13.88
N GLN A 351 -4.89 -13.00 12.91
CA GLN A 351 -3.63 -12.32 13.24
C GLN A 351 -3.88 -10.91 13.78
N CYS A 352 -5.02 -10.31 13.44
CA CYS A 352 -5.40 -8.97 13.86
C CYS A 352 -6.80 -8.89 14.50
N HIS A 353 -7.74 -9.75 14.11
CA HIS A 353 -9.11 -9.76 14.63
C HIS A 353 -9.32 -10.83 15.70
N ASP A 354 -10.21 -10.57 16.65
CA ASP A 354 -10.57 -11.60 17.63
C ASP A 354 -11.23 -12.81 16.96
N ASP A 355 -11.03 -13.97 17.56
CA ASP A 355 -11.75 -15.18 17.20
C ASP A 355 -13.25 -14.98 17.40
N LYS A 356 -14.03 -15.16 16.32
CA LYS A 356 -15.48 -15.02 16.31
C LYS A 356 -16.22 -16.35 16.44
N THR A 357 -15.50 -17.44 16.74
CA THR A 357 -16.04 -18.79 16.95
C THR A 357 -16.23 -19.15 18.42
N ASP A 358 -15.93 -18.24 19.34
CA ASP A 358 -15.96 -18.44 20.80
C ASP A 358 -17.37 -18.50 21.43
N GLY A 359 -18.42 -18.30 20.62
CA GLY A 359 -19.82 -18.34 21.06
C GLY A 359 -20.41 -19.75 21.16
N LYS A 360 -21.48 -19.90 21.96
CA LYS A 360 -22.20 -21.19 22.09
C LYS A 360 -22.87 -21.63 20.79
N PHE A 361 -23.44 -20.69 20.05
CA PHE A 361 -24.03 -20.93 18.74
C PHE A 361 -23.28 -20.06 17.74
N VAL A 362 -22.46 -20.70 16.92
CA VAL A 362 -21.65 -20.04 15.88
C VAL A 362 -22.39 -20.16 14.54
N HIS A 363 -22.39 -19.08 13.78
CA HIS A 363 -22.94 -19.06 12.43
C HIS A 363 -22.10 -19.98 11.51
N PRO A 364 -22.69 -20.91 10.74
CA PRO A 364 -21.93 -21.94 10.04
C PRO A 364 -20.79 -21.44 9.13
N PRO A 365 -20.94 -20.38 8.31
CA PRO A 365 -19.84 -19.83 7.51
C PRO A 365 -18.66 -19.35 8.38
N VAL A 366 -18.95 -18.81 9.56
CA VAL A 366 -17.94 -18.35 10.52
C VAL A 366 -17.24 -19.53 11.18
N ALA A 367 -17.99 -20.57 11.56
CA ALA A 367 -17.42 -21.82 12.08
C ALA A 367 -16.53 -22.54 11.05
N ALA A 368 -16.84 -22.42 9.77
CA ALA A 368 -16.04 -22.93 8.66
C ALA A 368 -14.80 -22.05 8.34
N GLY A 369 -14.71 -20.85 8.91
CA GLY A 369 -13.64 -19.88 8.64
C GLY A 369 -13.75 -19.16 7.29
N GLU A 370 -14.95 -19.11 6.72
CA GLU A 370 -15.27 -18.55 5.40
C GLU A 370 -15.63 -17.06 5.51
N CYS A 371 -14.75 -16.24 6.11
CA CYS A 371 -14.99 -14.80 6.31
C CYS A 371 -15.29 -14.07 4.99
N GLU A 372 -14.63 -14.49 3.91
CA GLU A 372 -14.76 -13.93 2.57
C GLU A 372 -16.13 -14.20 1.91
N SER A 373 -16.94 -15.10 2.47
CA SER A 373 -18.33 -15.31 2.01
C SER A 373 -19.24 -14.13 2.31
N CYS A 374 -18.84 -13.26 3.24
CA CYS A 374 -19.60 -12.10 3.66
C CYS A 374 -18.79 -10.80 3.58
N HIS A 375 -17.47 -10.85 3.77
CA HIS A 375 -16.58 -9.69 3.77
C HIS A 375 -15.65 -9.67 2.55
N ASP A 376 -15.39 -8.49 1.99
CA ASP A 376 -14.27 -8.29 1.08
C ASP A 376 -13.06 -7.78 1.87
N VAL A 377 -11.93 -8.48 1.79
CA VAL A 377 -10.71 -8.16 2.54
C VAL A 377 -10.01 -6.87 2.07
N HIS A 378 -10.38 -6.35 0.89
CA HIS A 378 -9.88 -5.09 0.36
C HIS A 378 -10.87 -3.97 0.55
N ALA A 379 -12.06 -4.10 -0.06
CA ALA A 379 -13.08 -3.06 -0.04
C ALA A 379 -14.43 -3.56 -0.54
N ALA A 380 -15.51 -3.02 0.02
CA ALA A 380 -16.87 -3.27 -0.44
C ALA A 380 -17.75 -2.04 -0.28
N ASP A 381 -18.98 -2.14 -0.81
CA ASP A 381 -19.98 -1.07 -0.70
C ASP A 381 -20.82 -1.19 0.58
N GLY A 382 -20.84 -2.37 1.21
CA GLY A 382 -21.49 -2.58 2.50
C GLY A 382 -20.63 -2.10 3.68
N GLU A 383 -21.30 -1.62 4.73
CA GLU A 383 -20.65 -1.26 5.99
C GLU A 383 -19.88 -2.46 6.56
N TYR A 384 -18.73 -2.22 7.20
CA TYR A 384 -17.81 -3.29 7.64
C TYR A 384 -17.29 -4.17 6.49
N GLN A 385 -17.18 -3.58 5.29
CA GLN A 385 -16.68 -4.22 4.07
C GLN A 385 -17.47 -5.47 3.71
N THR A 386 -18.78 -5.48 3.94
CA THR A 386 -19.62 -6.60 3.51
C THR A 386 -19.87 -6.57 2.01
N ILE A 387 -19.86 -7.76 1.38
CA ILE A 387 -19.99 -7.91 -0.08
C ILE A 387 -21.35 -7.42 -0.62
N GLU A 388 -22.36 -7.35 0.24
CA GLU A 388 -23.68 -6.78 -0.02
C GLU A 388 -24.12 -5.91 1.17
N PRO A 389 -24.94 -4.85 0.95
CA PRO A 389 -25.39 -3.97 2.00
C PRO A 389 -26.62 -4.47 2.74
N GLY A 390 -26.66 -4.25 4.05
CA GLY A 390 -27.83 -4.47 4.90
C GLY A 390 -28.37 -5.90 4.83
N ASN A 391 -29.69 -6.03 4.71
CA ASN A 391 -30.35 -7.34 4.71
C ASN A 391 -30.04 -8.19 3.47
N GLN A 392 -29.61 -7.58 2.36
CA GLN A 392 -29.34 -8.32 1.12
C GLN A 392 -28.21 -9.35 1.31
N LEU A 393 -27.22 -9.01 2.14
CA LEU A 393 -26.16 -9.94 2.53
C LEU A 393 -26.73 -11.25 3.10
N CYS A 394 -27.72 -11.15 3.99
CA CYS A 394 -28.34 -12.31 4.61
C CYS A 394 -29.14 -13.13 3.59
N PHE A 395 -29.86 -12.46 2.68
CA PHE A 395 -30.72 -13.10 1.69
C PHE A 395 -29.96 -13.88 0.61
N MET A 396 -28.64 -13.67 0.48
CA MET A 396 -27.80 -14.50 -0.39
C MET A 396 -27.84 -15.98 -0.02
N CYS A 397 -28.05 -16.29 1.26
CA CYS A 397 -28.13 -17.67 1.77
C CYS A 397 -29.44 -17.98 2.50
N HIS A 398 -30.11 -16.96 3.04
CA HIS A 398 -31.44 -17.06 3.67
C HIS A 398 -32.51 -16.51 2.71
N ASP A 399 -32.57 -17.10 1.52
CA ASP A 399 -33.50 -16.74 0.45
C ASP A 399 -34.96 -16.85 0.88
N ASP A 400 -35.27 -17.80 1.76
CA ASP A 400 -36.57 -17.98 2.40
C ASP A 400 -37.04 -16.75 3.21
N LYS A 401 -36.13 -15.80 3.49
CA LYS A 401 -36.42 -14.54 4.19
C LYS A 401 -36.50 -13.32 3.28
N ALA A 402 -36.20 -13.46 1.99
CA ALA A 402 -36.21 -12.33 1.05
C ALA A 402 -37.58 -11.63 0.96
N GLU A 403 -38.68 -12.37 1.17
CA GLU A 403 -40.04 -11.81 1.20
C GLU A 403 -40.23 -10.73 2.28
N LEU A 404 -39.46 -10.79 3.38
CA LEU A 404 -39.51 -9.78 4.44
C LEU A 404 -39.15 -8.38 3.94
N GLY A 405 -38.29 -8.28 2.91
CA GLY A 405 -37.88 -7.00 2.32
C GLY A 405 -38.99 -6.26 1.57
N THR A 406 -40.07 -6.94 1.18
CA THR A 406 -41.20 -6.35 0.43
C THR A 406 -42.52 -6.40 1.20
N MET A 407 -42.52 -7.03 2.37
CA MET A 407 -43.72 -7.27 3.17
C MET A 407 -44.26 -5.97 3.78
N LYS A 408 -45.54 -5.67 3.54
CA LYS A 408 -46.19 -4.41 3.95
C LYS A 408 -46.13 -4.12 5.46
N ASN A 409 -46.26 -5.17 6.28
CA ASN A 409 -46.18 -5.07 7.74
C ASN A 409 -45.11 -6.05 8.21
N VAL A 410 -43.86 -5.65 8.01
CA VAL A 410 -42.67 -6.23 8.63
C VAL A 410 -42.38 -5.46 9.94
N HIS A 411 -41.75 -6.13 10.90
CA HIS A 411 -41.30 -5.49 12.12
C HIS A 411 -40.26 -4.41 11.76
N PRO A 412 -40.42 -3.13 12.21
CA PRO A 412 -39.54 -2.04 11.77
C PRO A 412 -38.05 -2.32 11.99
N VAL A 413 -37.69 -2.91 13.14
CA VAL A 413 -36.31 -3.31 13.47
C VAL A 413 -35.73 -4.31 12.45
N VAL A 414 -36.57 -5.16 11.86
CA VAL A 414 -36.14 -6.14 10.85
C VAL A 414 -36.01 -5.48 9.47
N ALA A 415 -36.90 -4.54 9.14
CA ALA A 415 -36.76 -3.72 7.93
C ALA A 415 -35.46 -2.92 7.94
N ASP A 416 -35.09 -2.38 9.10
CA ASP A 416 -33.85 -1.62 9.30
C ASP A 416 -32.61 -2.53 9.23
N GLY A 417 -32.67 -3.75 9.74
CA GLY A 417 -31.54 -4.67 9.71
C GLY A 417 -31.74 -5.96 10.51
N CYS A 418 -31.43 -7.11 9.93
CA CYS A 418 -31.40 -8.41 10.62
C CYS A 418 -30.45 -8.38 11.83
N THR A 419 -29.36 -7.61 11.73
CA THR A 419 -28.32 -7.52 12.75
C THR A 419 -28.72 -6.74 14.00
N ASN A 420 -29.87 -6.07 13.98
CA ASN A 420 -30.42 -5.41 15.16
C ASN A 420 -30.85 -6.40 16.26
N CYS A 421 -31.12 -7.65 15.88
CA CYS A 421 -31.48 -8.73 16.79
C CYS A 421 -30.52 -9.92 16.69
N HIS A 422 -30.06 -10.25 15.48
CA HIS A 422 -29.16 -11.38 15.24
C HIS A 422 -27.71 -10.92 15.24
N ASN A 423 -26.82 -11.65 15.91
CA ASN A 423 -25.40 -11.48 15.67
C ASN A 423 -24.99 -12.37 14.47
N PRO A 424 -24.43 -11.81 13.39
CA PRO A 424 -24.09 -12.57 12.18
C PRO A 424 -22.92 -13.54 12.39
N HIS A 425 -22.20 -13.43 13.51
CA HIS A 425 -21.07 -14.30 13.84
C HIS A 425 -21.45 -15.40 14.83
N ASN A 426 -21.86 -15.03 16.03
CA ASN A 426 -22.17 -15.99 17.08
C ASN A 426 -23.08 -15.39 18.16
N GLY A 427 -23.71 -16.24 18.97
CA GLY A 427 -24.47 -15.77 20.11
C GLY A 427 -24.72 -16.83 21.19
N PRO A 428 -25.20 -16.40 22.36
CA PRO A 428 -25.50 -17.30 23.48
C PRO A 428 -26.77 -18.13 23.29
N GLN A 429 -27.65 -17.76 22.34
CA GLN A 429 -28.92 -18.44 22.05
C GLN A 429 -28.99 -18.93 20.60
N PRO A 430 -29.87 -19.91 20.27
CA PRO A 430 -30.10 -20.34 18.90
C PRO A 430 -30.43 -19.15 17.98
N LYS A 431 -30.02 -19.25 16.71
CA LYS A 431 -30.11 -18.14 15.73
C LYS A 431 -29.32 -16.91 16.15
N MET A 432 -28.28 -17.11 16.97
CA MET A 432 -27.31 -16.09 17.38
C MET A 432 -27.96 -14.86 18.02
N LEU A 433 -29.02 -15.09 18.80
CA LEU A 433 -29.71 -14.03 19.53
C LEU A 433 -28.96 -13.71 20.84
N PRO A 434 -28.94 -12.44 21.28
CA PRO A 434 -28.31 -12.04 22.54
C PRO A 434 -29.08 -12.54 23.78
N THR A 435 -30.40 -12.72 23.67
CA THR A 435 -31.27 -13.23 24.72
C THR A 435 -32.47 -13.98 24.12
N ARG A 436 -33.29 -14.63 24.95
CA ARG A 436 -34.37 -15.53 24.52
C ARG A 436 -35.76 -15.06 24.94
N GLY A 437 -36.76 -15.40 24.12
CA GLY A 437 -38.17 -15.19 24.41
C GLY A 437 -38.53 -13.74 24.71
N ASP A 438 -39.46 -13.54 25.63
CA ASP A 438 -40.01 -12.22 25.98
C ASP A 438 -38.95 -11.20 26.45
N ALA A 439 -37.83 -11.68 27.00
CA ALA A 439 -36.74 -10.80 27.41
C ALA A 439 -36.10 -10.06 26.22
N LEU A 440 -36.12 -10.64 25.02
CA LEU A 440 -35.65 -9.98 23.80
C LEU A 440 -36.58 -8.82 23.44
N CYS A 441 -37.88 -9.08 23.43
CA CYS A 441 -38.91 -8.09 23.13
C CYS A 441 -38.89 -6.95 24.16
N ALA A 442 -38.73 -7.28 25.45
CA ALA A 442 -38.70 -6.32 26.55
C ALA A 442 -37.49 -5.37 26.49
N GLY A 443 -36.45 -5.68 25.71
CA GLY A 443 -35.34 -4.76 25.47
C GLY A 443 -35.77 -3.46 24.78
N CYS A 444 -36.83 -3.51 23.97
CA CYS A 444 -37.40 -2.35 23.27
C CYS A 444 -38.86 -2.06 23.62
N HIS A 445 -39.59 -3.06 24.14
CA HIS A 445 -41.01 -2.99 24.50
C HIS A 445 -41.23 -3.17 26.01
N ASP A 446 -40.42 -2.46 26.81
CA ASP A 446 -40.42 -2.50 28.27
C ASP A 446 -41.79 -2.13 28.88
N ASP A 447 -42.45 -1.11 28.36
CA ASP A 447 -43.79 -0.69 28.79
C ASP A 447 -44.86 -1.78 28.59
N VAL A 448 -44.76 -2.50 27.47
CA VAL A 448 -45.68 -3.60 27.15
C VAL A 448 -45.41 -4.78 28.05
N ALA A 449 -44.14 -5.15 28.23
CA ALA A 449 -43.73 -6.21 29.14
C ALA A 449 -44.12 -5.91 30.60
N ALA A 450 -43.96 -4.66 31.05
CA ALA A 450 -44.38 -4.20 32.37
C ALA A 450 -45.90 -4.28 32.53
N THR A 451 -46.67 -3.94 31.49
CA THR A 451 -48.13 -4.06 31.51
C THR A 451 -48.56 -5.52 31.61
N ALA A 452 -48.00 -6.41 30.78
CA ALA A 452 -48.24 -7.85 30.81
C ALA A 452 -47.96 -8.45 32.19
N LYS A 453 -46.85 -8.04 32.81
CA LYS A 453 -46.43 -8.54 34.11
C LYS A 453 -47.26 -8.02 35.27
N ASN A 454 -47.70 -6.76 35.24
CA ASN A 454 -48.27 -6.09 36.41
C ASN A 454 -49.80 -5.85 36.34
N ALA A 455 -50.46 -6.19 35.23
CA ALA A 455 -51.90 -6.00 35.09
C ALA A 455 -52.71 -6.80 36.12
N VAL A 456 -53.84 -6.22 36.55
CA VAL A 456 -54.80 -6.86 37.48
C VAL A 456 -55.54 -8.01 36.77
N SER A 457 -55.99 -7.76 35.55
CA SER A 457 -56.53 -8.76 34.64
C SER A 457 -55.45 -9.07 33.62
N LYS A 458 -54.96 -10.31 33.60
CA LYS A 458 -53.95 -10.79 32.65
C LYS A 458 -54.58 -11.78 31.67
N HIS A 459 -54.04 -11.80 30.46
CA HIS A 459 -54.44 -12.80 29.48
C HIS A 459 -53.62 -14.06 29.70
N PRO A 460 -54.23 -15.24 29.91
CA PRO A 460 -53.49 -16.49 30.19
C PRO A 460 -52.46 -16.85 29.12
N ALA A 461 -52.77 -16.61 27.84
CA ALA A 461 -51.84 -16.88 26.73
C ALA A 461 -50.50 -16.11 26.80
N LEU A 462 -50.37 -15.10 27.67
CA LEU A 462 -49.07 -14.44 27.90
C LEU A 462 -48.07 -15.33 28.63
N GLU A 463 -48.51 -16.41 29.29
CA GLU A 463 -47.63 -17.40 29.92
C GLU A 463 -46.85 -18.22 28.89
N ASP A 464 -47.40 -18.37 27.69
CA ASP A 464 -46.80 -19.08 26.56
C ASP A 464 -45.84 -18.18 25.73
N GLY A 465 -45.71 -16.91 26.11
CA GLY A 465 -44.80 -15.92 25.51
C GLY A 465 -45.41 -15.04 24.42
N CYS A 466 -44.71 -13.96 24.07
CA CYS A 466 -45.18 -12.96 23.10
C CYS A 466 -45.43 -13.56 21.70
N THR A 467 -44.69 -14.59 21.32
CA THR A 467 -44.69 -15.14 19.96
C THR A 467 -45.92 -15.99 19.64
N VAL A 468 -46.76 -16.27 20.63
CA VAL A 468 -48.04 -16.97 20.43
C VAL A 468 -48.99 -16.11 19.61
N CYS A 469 -48.95 -14.79 19.80
CA CYS A 469 -49.79 -13.84 19.08
C CYS A 469 -49.00 -12.98 18.09
N HIS A 470 -47.68 -12.86 18.26
CA HIS A 470 -46.84 -12.03 17.40
C HIS A 470 -45.80 -12.83 16.61
N ASP A 471 -45.60 -12.48 15.36
CA ASP A 471 -44.39 -12.89 14.63
C ASP A 471 -43.33 -11.80 14.75
N VAL A 472 -42.11 -12.18 15.14
CA VAL A 472 -41.02 -11.24 15.41
C VAL A 472 -40.46 -10.59 14.15
N HIS A 473 -40.63 -11.22 12.99
CA HIS A 473 -40.23 -10.66 11.69
C HIS A 473 -41.38 -9.93 11.04
N GLY A 474 -42.57 -10.51 11.10
CA GLY A 474 -43.79 -9.97 10.51
C GLY A 474 -44.47 -10.97 9.59
N THR A 475 -45.79 -10.83 9.49
CA THR A 475 -46.68 -11.71 8.70
C THR A 475 -47.45 -10.96 7.63
N GLY A 476 -47.15 -9.67 7.44
CA GLY A 476 -47.95 -8.77 6.61
C GLY A 476 -49.24 -8.32 7.31
N GLN A 477 -49.50 -8.76 8.55
CA GLN A 477 -50.64 -8.32 9.35
C GLN A 477 -50.32 -7.08 10.20
N PRO A 478 -51.30 -6.20 10.49
CA PRO A 478 -51.10 -5.07 11.38
C PRO A 478 -50.62 -5.53 12.76
N ARG A 479 -49.67 -4.80 13.36
CA ARG A 479 -49.09 -5.13 14.69
C ARG A 479 -48.40 -6.49 14.74
N MET A 480 -47.99 -7.02 13.59
CA MET A 480 -47.26 -8.30 13.49
C MET A 480 -48.02 -9.48 14.10
N PHE A 481 -49.34 -9.51 13.98
CA PHE A 481 -50.09 -10.67 14.48
C PHE A 481 -49.73 -11.93 13.69
N SER A 482 -49.57 -13.06 14.39
CA SER A 482 -49.17 -14.34 13.78
C SER A 482 -50.17 -14.83 12.72
N SER A 483 -51.42 -14.39 12.80
CA SER A 483 -52.46 -14.60 11.77
C SER A 483 -53.44 -13.42 11.77
N PRO A 484 -54.40 -13.33 10.82
CA PRO A 484 -55.41 -12.27 10.83
C PRO A 484 -56.09 -12.14 12.21
N PRO A 485 -56.27 -10.92 12.76
CA PRO A 485 -56.83 -10.74 14.11
C PRO A 485 -58.17 -11.43 14.34
N GLU A 486 -58.99 -11.49 13.29
CA GLU A 486 -60.30 -12.14 13.25
C GLU A 486 -60.23 -13.66 13.31
N THR A 487 -59.09 -14.30 13.05
CA THR A 487 -58.92 -15.76 13.17
C THR A 487 -58.06 -16.11 14.37
N MET A 488 -56.94 -15.39 14.57
CA MET A 488 -55.98 -15.64 15.65
C MET A 488 -56.63 -15.75 17.03
N CYS A 489 -57.56 -14.84 17.34
CA CYS A 489 -58.21 -14.86 18.64
C CYS A 489 -59.11 -16.09 18.80
N PHE A 490 -59.75 -16.54 17.73
CA PHE A 490 -60.70 -17.65 17.76
C PHE A 490 -60.03 -19.03 17.78
N ASP A 491 -58.75 -19.11 17.41
CA ASP A 491 -57.95 -20.33 17.62
C ASP A 491 -57.94 -20.79 19.08
N CYS A 492 -58.18 -19.87 20.03
CA CYS A 492 -58.37 -20.17 21.46
C CYS A 492 -59.72 -19.70 22.06
N HIS A 493 -60.54 -18.98 21.28
CA HIS A 493 -61.84 -18.44 21.71
C HIS A 493 -62.98 -18.92 20.79
N ASP A 494 -63.00 -20.21 20.48
CA ASP A 494 -63.97 -20.91 19.65
C ASP A 494 -65.42 -20.71 20.13
N GLU A 495 -65.70 -20.86 21.43
CA GLU A 495 -67.04 -20.63 21.99
C GLU A 495 -67.57 -19.22 21.69
N MET A 496 -66.67 -18.22 21.71
CA MET A 496 -67.02 -16.84 21.38
C MET A 496 -67.28 -16.67 19.89
N GLN A 497 -66.49 -17.35 19.04
CA GLN A 497 -66.70 -17.37 17.59
C GLN A 497 -68.08 -17.92 17.25
N GLU A 498 -68.45 -19.07 17.81
CA GLU A 498 -69.75 -19.72 17.61
C GLU A 498 -70.90 -18.81 18.03
N LYS A 499 -70.78 -18.19 19.21
CA LYS A 499 -71.78 -17.24 19.71
C LYS A 499 -71.96 -16.05 18.77
N ILE A 500 -70.86 -15.45 18.31
CA ILE A 500 -70.91 -14.30 17.40
C ILE A 500 -71.56 -14.74 16.08
N ALA A 501 -71.15 -15.87 15.52
CA ALA A 501 -71.67 -16.41 14.27
C ALA A 501 -73.17 -16.73 14.35
N GLY A 502 -73.64 -17.28 15.46
CA GLY A 502 -75.04 -17.60 15.72
C GLY A 502 -75.93 -16.39 16.08
N SER A 503 -75.36 -15.20 16.25
CA SER A 503 -76.10 -14.01 16.68
C SER A 503 -76.87 -13.35 15.53
N VAL A 504 -78.17 -13.11 15.73
CA VAL A 504 -79.04 -12.36 14.79
C VAL A 504 -78.56 -10.91 14.61
N SER A 505 -77.99 -10.32 15.66
CA SER A 505 -77.45 -8.97 15.63
C SER A 505 -76.05 -8.98 16.23
N GLN A 506 -75.07 -8.49 15.47
CA GLN A 506 -73.66 -8.39 15.89
C GLN A 506 -73.25 -6.92 16.06
N HIS A 507 -72.41 -6.66 17.07
CA HIS A 507 -71.89 -5.32 17.31
C HIS A 507 -70.79 -5.02 16.27
N GLN A 508 -70.85 -3.89 15.58
CA GLN A 508 -70.03 -3.63 14.37
C GLN A 508 -68.51 -3.88 14.58
N PRO A 509 -67.85 -3.34 15.62
CA PRO A 509 -66.47 -3.71 15.95
C PRO A 509 -66.21 -5.20 16.06
N VAL A 510 -67.12 -5.97 16.67
CA VAL A 510 -66.98 -7.43 16.85
C VAL A 510 -67.19 -8.15 15.52
N LYS A 511 -68.21 -7.75 14.74
CA LYS A 511 -68.46 -8.26 13.39
C LYS A 511 -67.24 -8.09 12.46
N ASN A 512 -66.46 -7.03 12.67
CA ASN A 512 -65.29 -6.71 11.87
C ASN A 512 -63.98 -7.24 12.49
N GLY A 513 -64.03 -8.16 13.45
CA GLY A 513 -62.84 -8.76 14.07
C GLY A 513 -62.01 -7.80 14.94
N ARG A 514 -62.52 -6.61 15.29
CA ARG A 514 -61.78 -5.59 16.04
C ARG A 514 -61.86 -5.82 17.56
N CYS A 515 -61.54 -7.03 18.02
CA CYS A 515 -61.61 -7.45 19.42
C CYS A 515 -60.80 -6.52 20.34
N VAL A 516 -59.59 -6.17 19.89
CA VAL A 516 -58.66 -5.26 20.58
C VAL A 516 -59.12 -3.80 20.66
N ALA A 517 -60.27 -3.43 20.07
CA ALA A 517 -60.88 -2.11 20.26
C ALA A 517 -61.49 -1.96 21.66
N CYS A 518 -61.94 -3.07 22.25
CA CYS A 518 -62.48 -3.11 23.60
C CYS A 518 -61.54 -3.84 24.57
N HIS A 519 -60.86 -4.87 24.08
CA HIS A 519 -59.94 -5.67 24.88
C HIS A 519 -58.50 -5.16 24.82
N ALA A 520 -57.76 -5.37 25.90
CA ALA A 520 -56.34 -5.11 26.07
C ALA A 520 -55.65 -6.46 26.37
N PRO A 521 -55.26 -7.22 25.33
CA PRO A 521 -54.72 -8.57 25.49
C PRO A 521 -53.40 -8.61 26.27
N HIS A 522 -52.62 -7.53 26.26
CA HIS A 522 -51.43 -7.40 27.11
C HIS A 522 -51.74 -7.14 28.58
N GLY A 523 -53.01 -7.07 28.98
CA GLY A 523 -53.42 -6.84 30.35
C GLY A 523 -54.17 -5.53 30.56
N SER A 524 -55.03 -5.52 31.58
CA SER A 524 -55.80 -4.34 31.98
C SER A 524 -56.05 -4.28 33.48
N ARG A 525 -56.41 -3.09 33.97
CA ARG A 525 -56.98 -2.91 35.31
C ARG A 525 -58.47 -3.28 35.39
N ASN A 526 -59.16 -3.41 34.25
CA ASN A 526 -60.59 -3.71 34.20
C ASN A 526 -60.82 -5.15 33.69
N PRO A 527 -61.37 -6.08 34.50
CA PRO A 527 -61.67 -7.42 34.04
C PRO A 527 -62.92 -7.50 33.12
N PRO A 528 -63.01 -8.47 32.18
CA PRO A 528 -61.92 -9.33 31.71
C PRO A 528 -61.18 -8.63 30.57
N LEU A 529 -60.02 -8.03 30.88
CA LEU A 529 -59.13 -7.37 29.92
C LEU A 529 -59.75 -6.18 29.15
N LEU A 530 -60.62 -5.39 29.75
CA LEU A 530 -61.28 -4.27 29.09
C LEU A 530 -60.43 -2.99 29.15
N ARG A 531 -60.35 -2.23 28.06
CA ARG A 531 -59.56 -0.98 27.99
C ARG A 531 -60.03 0.12 28.94
N ALA A 532 -61.30 0.07 29.36
CA ALA A 532 -61.88 1.02 30.29
C ALA A 532 -62.99 0.35 31.10
N ALA A 533 -63.47 1.04 32.13
CA ALA A 533 -64.52 0.54 32.99
C ALA A 533 -65.80 0.23 32.21
N TYR A 534 -66.36 -0.93 32.50
CA TYR A 534 -67.63 -1.45 32.02
C TYR A 534 -68.40 -1.99 33.23
N PRO A 535 -69.74 -1.96 33.25
CA PRO A 535 -70.49 -2.42 34.41
C PRO A 535 -70.15 -3.87 34.77
N PRO A 536 -69.89 -4.17 36.06
CA PRO A 536 -69.45 -5.49 36.50
C PRO A 536 -70.39 -6.62 36.06
N PRO A 537 -69.87 -7.83 35.83
CA PRO A 537 -70.69 -9.04 35.70
C PRO A 537 -71.57 -9.27 36.93
N GLY A 538 -72.85 -9.55 36.71
CA GLY A 538 -73.83 -9.80 37.79
C GLY A 538 -74.61 -8.56 38.25
N ASP A 539 -74.14 -7.35 37.97
CA ASP A 539 -74.88 -6.13 38.31
C ASP A 539 -76.05 -5.93 37.35
N PHE A 540 -77.25 -6.29 37.79
CA PHE A 540 -78.48 -5.93 37.06
C PHE A 540 -78.81 -4.44 37.20
N TYR A 541 -78.45 -3.85 38.35
CA TYR A 541 -78.72 -2.46 38.71
C TYR A 541 -77.46 -1.74 39.16
N ALA A 542 -77.24 -0.53 38.62
CA ALA A 542 -76.22 0.40 39.08
C ALA A 542 -76.73 1.85 39.03
N PRO A 543 -76.30 2.75 39.93
CA PRO A 543 -76.55 4.18 39.76
C PRO A 543 -75.84 4.68 38.51
N TYR A 544 -76.50 5.56 37.75
CA TYR A 544 -75.87 6.12 36.56
C TYR A 544 -74.66 6.98 36.93
N ARG A 545 -73.48 6.55 36.49
CA ARG A 545 -72.23 7.31 36.55
C ARG A 545 -71.51 7.16 35.21
N PRO A 546 -71.14 8.23 34.51
CA PRO A 546 -70.45 8.13 33.23
C PRO A 546 -69.20 7.22 33.29
N GLY A 547 -68.48 7.26 34.41
CA GLY A 547 -67.27 6.45 34.63
C GLY A 547 -67.48 4.95 34.53
N ILE A 548 -68.62 4.39 34.99
CA ILE A 548 -68.86 2.94 34.90
C ILE A 548 -69.22 2.48 33.47
N TYR A 549 -69.48 3.43 32.57
CA TYR A 549 -69.72 3.18 31.15
C TYR A 549 -68.59 3.73 30.28
N ALA A 550 -67.43 4.03 30.87
CA ALA A 550 -66.31 4.69 30.19
C ALA A 550 -65.95 3.97 28.87
N LEU A 551 -65.91 2.64 28.87
CA LEU A 551 -65.66 1.84 27.66
C LEU A 551 -66.69 2.14 26.56
N CYS A 552 -67.97 2.09 26.86
CA CYS A 552 -69.03 2.32 25.88
C CYS A 552 -69.01 3.76 25.35
N LEU A 553 -68.70 4.71 26.23
CA LEU A 553 -68.71 6.14 25.91
C LEU A 553 -67.49 6.59 25.09
N THR A 554 -66.50 5.72 24.88
CA THR A 554 -65.42 5.96 23.90
C THR A 554 -65.95 6.09 22.46
N CYS A 555 -67.04 5.37 22.14
CA CYS A 555 -67.62 5.35 20.79
C CYS A 555 -69.08 5.83 20.76
N HIS A 556 -69.80 5.78 21.88
CA HIS A 556 -71.20 6.17 21.96
C HIS A 556 -71.41 7.53 22.63
N LYS A 557 -72.17 8.40 21.97
CA LYS A 557 -72.50 9.74 22.48
C LYS A 557 -73.32 9.66 23.77
N ARG A 558 -72.91 10.45 24.78
CA ARG A 558 -73.54 10.56 26.10
C ARG A 558 -75.00 10.99 26.05
N GLY A 559 -75.39 11.79 25.05
CA GLY A 559 -76.78 12.23 24.84
C GLY A 559 -77.80 11.09 24.76
N LYS A 560 -77.38 9.87 24.36
CA LYS A 560 -78.23 8.66 24.41
C LYS A 560 -78.73 8.35 25.82
N LEU A 561 -77.95 8.67 26.85
CA LEU A 561 -78.23 8.35 28.24
C LEU A 561 -78.59 9.58 29.07
N GLU A 562 -78.07 10.76 28.72
CA GLU A 562 -78.19 11.97 29.54
C GLU A 562 -79.38 12.85 29.15
N TYR A 563 -79.81 12.82 27.88
CA TYR A 563 -80.92 13.64 27.44
C TYR A 563 -82.25 13.01 27.83
N ARG A 564 -83.01 13.68 28.70
CA ARG A 564 -84.36 13.25 29.10
C ARG A 564 -85.33 13.21 27.91
N ARG A 565 -85.14 14.13 26.95
CA ARG A 565 -85.88 14.23 25.69
C ARG A 565 -84.90 14.42 24.53
N THR A 566 -85.14 13.78 23.40
CA THR A 566 -84.29 13.83 22.21
C THR A 566 -85.06 13.37 20.96
N SER A 567 -84.81 14.01 19.81
CA SER A 567 -85.22 13.54 18.48
C SER A 567 -84.13 12.72 17.78
N GLU A 568 -82.85 12.99 18.09
CA GLU A 568 -81.71 12.54 17.29
C GLU A 568 -80.76 11.56 18.02
N ALA A 569 -80.60 11.69 19.34
CA ALA A 569 -79.60 10.91 20.08
C ALA A 569 -79.90 9.41 20.06
N THR A 570 -81.16 9.00 20.04
CA THR A 570 -81.55 7.58 19.99
C THR A 570 -82.88 7.35 19.30
N ASN A 571 -83.00 6.20 18.65
CA ASN A 571 -84.26 5.72 18.06
C ASN A 571 -85.12 4.90 19.03
N PHE A 572 -84.62 4.60 20.23
CA PHE A 572 -85.42 4.01 21.32
C PHE A 572 -86.04 5.13 22.15
N ARG A 573 -87.08 5.74 21.58
CA ARG A 573 -87.80 6.87 22.15
C ARG A 573 -89.29 6.79 21.80
N ASN A 574 -90.14 7.30 22.69
CA ASN A 574 -91.59 7.42 22.46
C ASN A 574 -91.94 8.90 22.28
N GLY A 575 -92.20 9.33 21.05
CA GLY A 575 -92.06 10.74 20.67
C GLY A 575 -90.62 11.19 20.88
N ASP A 576 -90.43 12.32 21.54
CA ASP A 576 -89.12 12.82 21.98
C ASP A 576 -88.65 12.21 23.31
N ARG A 577 -89.48 11.45 24.03
CA ARG A 577 -89.10 10.88 25.33
C ARG A 577 -88.05 9.78 25.15
N ASN A 578 -86.83 10.03 25.60
CA ASN A 578 -85.73 9.09 25.53
C ASN A 578 -85.96 7.89 26.47
N LEU A 579 -86.14 6.69 25.91
CA LEU A 579 -86.37 5.50 26.73
C LEU A 579 -85.07 4.94 27.31
N HIS A 580 -83.91 5.16 26.70
CA HIS A 580 -82.63 4.79 27.33
C HIS A 580 -82.41 5.58 28.63
N TYR A 581 -82.70 6.89 28.63
CA TYR A 581 -82.64 7.72 29.84
C TYR A 581 -83.51 7.15 30.97
N VAL A 582 -84.73 6.71 30.64
CA VAL A 582 -85.68 6.16 31.64
C VAL A 582 -85.18 4.86 32.26
N HIS A 583 -84.40 4.05 31.55
CA HIS A 583 -83.91 2.77 32.08
C HIS A 583 -82.55 2.87 32.73
N VAL A 584 -81.64 3.66 32.15
CA VAL A 584 -80.22 3.70 32.55
C VAL A 584 -79.95 4.86 33.50
N ASN A 585 -80.46 6.06 33.19
CA ASN A 585 -80.14 7.28 33.94
C ASN A 585 -81.03 7.45 35.17
N LYS A 586 -80.73 6.65 36.21
CA LYS A 586 -81.41 6.69 37.50
C LYS A 586 -80.41 6.90 38.63
N ARG A 587 -80.79 7.73 39.60
CA ARG A 587 -80.02 7.97 40.84
C ARG A 587 -79.87 6.68 41.65
N THR A 588 -80.89 5.82 41.63
CA THR A 588 -80.92 4.51 42.28
C THR A 588 -81.54 3.49 41.32
N LYS A 589 -80.98 2.28 41.26
CA LYS A 589 -81.46 1.16 40.42
C LYS A 589 -81.56 1.45 38.91
N GLY A 590 -80.56 2.11 38.32
CA GLY A 590 -80.44 2.20 36.87
C GLY A 590 -80.07 0.84 36.27
N ARG A 591 -80.67 0.46 35.14
CA ARG A 591 -80.32 -0.78 34.44
C ARG A 591 -79.04 -0.55 33.65
N VAL A 592 -78.11 -1.49 33.74
CA VAL A 592 -76.87 -1.42 32.97
C VAL A 592 -77.10 -1.90 31.54
N CYS A 593 -76.24 -1.48 30.61
CA CYS A 593 -76.38 -1.82 29.19
C CYS A 593 -76.46 -3.34 28.98
N ARG A 594 -75.63 -4.11 29.71
CA ARG A 594 -75.56 -5.57 29.65
C ARG A 594 -76.83 -6.31 30.09
N THR A 595 -77.77 -5.61 30.71
CA THR A 595 -79.07 -6.18 31.09
C THR A 595 -79.93 -6.43 29.86
N CYS A 596 -79.87 -5.53 28.88
CA CYS A 596 -80.66 -5.66 27.66
C CYS A 596 -79.80 -6.04 26.46
N HIS A 597 -78.52 -5.70 26.49
CA HIS A 597 -77.63 -5.83 25.36
C HIS A 597 -76.50 -6.83 25.58
N ASP A 598 -76.26 -7.67 24.60
CA ASP A 598 -75.00 -8.39 24.49
C ASP A 598 -74.11 -7.69 23.46
N VAL A 599 -72.94 -7.25 23.92
CA VAL A 599 -72.00 -6.47 23.11
C VAL A 599 -71.19 -7.32 22.14
N HIS A 600 -71.16 -8.64 22.32
CA HIS A 600 -70.53 -9.56 21.37
C HIS A 600 -71.51 -9.98 20.28
N GLY A 601 -72.77 -10.20 20.65
CA GLY A 601 -73.84 -10.51 19.72
C GLY A 601 -75.07 -11.03 20.45
N ALA A 602 -76.25 -10.76 19.90
CA ALA A 602 -77.51 -11.15 20.51
C ALA A 602 -78.49 -11.78 19.50
N ASP A 603 -79.46 -12.51 20.03
CA ASP A 603 -80.46 -13.28 19.30
C ASP A 603 -81.67 -12.45 18.81
N GLN A 604 -81.72 -11.15 19.12
CA GLN A 604 -82.70 -10.21 18.57
C GLN A 604 -82.05 -8.98 17.94
N PRO A 605 -82.77 -8.27 17.04
CA PRO A 605 -82.28 -7.04 16.44
C PRO A 605 -81.86 -5.98 17.47
N LYS A 606 -80.89 -5.14 17.11
CA LYS A 606 -80.34 -4.07 17.97
C LYS A 606 -79.61 -4.61 19.20
N LEU A 607 -78.97 -5.76 19.06
CA LEU A 607 -78.17 -6.42 20.10
C LEU A 607 -78.98 -6.73 21.35
N ILE A 608 -80.28 -7.02 21.22
CA ILE A 608 -81.11 -7.33 22.40
C ILE A 608 -81.05 -8.83 22.65
N GLN A 609 -80.72 -9.22 23.87
CA GLN A 609 -80.74 -10.62 24.30
C GLN A 609 -82.16 -11.04 24.70
N SER A 610 -82.60 -12.24 24.35
CA SER A 610 -83.94 -12.75 24.70
C SER A 610 -84.14 -13.05 26.17
N LYS A 611 -83.04 -13.22 26.90
CA LYS A 611 -83.02 -13.52 28.33
C LYS A 611 -81.84 -12.82 28.96
N THR A 612 -82.02 -12.37 30.19
CA THR A 612 -80.92 -11.84 31.02
C THR A 612 -81.02 -12.42 32.41
N ARG A 613 -79.87 -12.67 33.04
CA ARG A 613 -79.83 -13.26 34.38
C ARG A 613 -80.55 -12.35 35.37
N GLY A 614 -81.63 -12.86 35.95
CA GLY A 614 -82.48 -12.14 36.88
C GLY A 614 -82.12 -12.40 38.34
N PHE A 615 -83.13 -12.42 39.20
CA PHE A 615 -82.96 -12.65 40.63
C PHE A 615 -82.96 -14.17 40.90
N GLY A 616 -81.88 -14.69 41.48
CA GLY A 616 -81.75 -16.12 41.80
C GLY A 616 -81.56 -16.99 40.54
N SER A 617 -82.38 -18.03 40.40
CA SER A 617 -82.36 -18.97 39.27
C SER A 617 -83.28 -18.58 38.09
N TRP A 618 -83.99 -17.45 38.19
CA TRP A 618 -84.93 -17.00 37.16
C TRP A 618 -84.27 -16.02 36.18
N ASP A 619 -84.31 -16.36 34.89
CA ASP A 619 -83.92 -15.46 33.80
C ASP A 619 -85.10 -14.59 33.36
N ILE A 620 -84.84 -13.28 33.26
CA ILE A 620 -85.84 -12.29 32.83
C ILE A 620 -85.96 -12.36 31.30
N PRO A 621 -87.13 -12.74 30.74
CA PRO A 621 -87.33 -12.73 29.30
C PRO A 621 -87.45 -11.28 28.80
N ILE A 622 -86.90 -11.03 27.62
CA ILE A 622 -86.95 -9.76 26.90
C ILE A 622 -87.34 -10.07 25.46
N LYS A 623 -88.45 -9.50 24.99
CA LYS A 623 -88.89 -9.65 23.59
C LYS A 623 -89.14 -8.28 22.97
N LEU A 624 -88.39 -7.96 21.91
CA LEU A 624 -88.59 -6.76 21.10
C LEU A 624 -89.38 -7.12 19.84
N LYS A 625 -90.53 -6.49 19.65
CA LYS A 625 -91.27 -6.49 18.38
C LYS A 625 -91.11 -5.12 17.74
N LYS A 626 -90.38 -5.01 16.62
CA LYS A 626 -90.17 -3.73 15.93
C LYS A 626 -91.36 -3.34 15.06
N THR A 627 -91.59 -2.04 14.95
CA THR A 627 -92.36 -1.44 13.85
C THR A 627 -91.42 -0.50 13.07
N GLU A 628 -91.88 0.07 11.96
CA GLU A 628 -91.11 1.02 11.16
C GLU A 628 -90.67 2.23 12.01
N THR A 629 -91.62 2.84 12.72
CA THR A 629 -91.44 4.06 13.53
C THR A 629 -91.18 3.78 15.01
N GLY A 630 -91.19 2.53 15.47
CA GLY A 630 -91.20 2.22 16.89
C GLY A 630 -91.07 0.73 17.23
N GLY A 631 -91.87 0.27 18.19
CA GLY A 631 -91.95 -1.13 18.57
C GLY A 631 -92.66 -1.37 19.90
N THR A 632 -92.72 -2.62 20.30
CA THR A 632 -93.18 -3.06 21.62
C THR A 632 -92.07 -3.85 22.30
N CYS A 633 -91.79 -3.51 23.55
CA CYS A 633 -90.86 -4.26 24.38
C CYS A 633 -91.63 -4.97 25.50
N MET A 634 -91.50 -6.29 25.55
CA MET A 634 -92.03 -7.13 26.62
C MET A 634 -90.87 -7.57 27.50
N VAL A 635 -90.97 -7.30 28.80
CA VAL A 635 -89.95 -7.69 29.78
C VAL A 635 -90.62 -8.22 31.03
N GLY A 636 -89.96 -9.10 31.77
CA GLY A 636 -90.49 -9.62 33.04
C GLY A 636 -90.72 -8.57 34.15
N CYS A 637 -90.34 -7.31 33.94
CA CYS A 637 -90.42 -6.24 34.95
C CYS A 637 -91.62 -5.29 34.80
N HIS A 638 -92.24 -5.21 33.62
CA HIS A 638 -93.43 -4.38 33.39
C HIS A 638 -94.27 -5.01 32.28
N GLN A 639 -95.58 -4.73 32.28
CA GLN A 639 -96.48 -5.12 31.18
C GLN A 639 -95.92 -4.65 29.82
N PRO A 640 -96.21 -5.34 28.70
CA PRO A 640 -95.77 -4.93 27.36
C PRO A 640 -95.95 -3.43 27.12
N ARG A 641 -94.87 -2.72 26.81
CA ARG A 641 -94.91 -1.28 26.51
C ARG A 641 -94.57 -1.00 25.06
N GLY A 642 -95.45 -0.27 24.40
CA GLY A 642 -95.28 0.22 23.04
C GLY A 642 -94.55 1.57 23.03
N TYR A 643 -93.85 1.86 21.95
CA TYR A 643 -93.28 3.16 21.68
C TYR A 643 -93.32 3.46 20.19
N ASP A 644 -93.47 4.73 19.84
CA ASP A 644 -93.45 5.20 18.45
C ASP A 644 -92.84 6.60 18.39
N ARG A 645 -91.93 6.82 17.43
CA ARG A 645 -91.17 8.06 17.27
C ARG A 645 -91.98 9.20 16.66
N VAL A 646 -93.06 8.89 15.95
CA VAL A 646 -93.91 9.84 15.21
C VAL A 646 -95.25 10.05 15.93
N ARG A 647 -95.92 8.98 16.37
CA ARG A 647 -97.23 9.00 17.07
C ARG A 647 -97.10 8.40 18.47
N PRO A 648 -96.71 9.17 19.50
CA PRO A 648 -96.33 8.64 20.80
C PRO A 648 -97.41 7.77 21.45
N VAL A 649 -97.04 6.58 21.89
CA VAL A 649 -97.96 5.60 22.50
C VAL A 649 -98.25 5.97 23.95
N ARG A 650 -99.53 6.03 24.34
CA ARG A 650 -99.93 6.13 25.74
C ARG A 650 -99.94 4.74 26.38
N ASN A 651 -98.87 4.43 27.10
CA ASN A 651 -98.76 3.20 27.89
C ASN A 651 -99.53 3.39 29.21
N LYS A 652 -100.38 2.42 29.56
CA LYS A 652 -101.10 2.39 30.84
C LYS A 652 -100.18 1.93 31.99
#